data_AF-A0A9E4DYN1-F1
#
_entry.id   AF-A0A9E4DYN1-F1
#
_cell.length_a   1.000
_cell.length_b   1.000
_cell.length_c   1.000
_cell.angle_alpha   90.00
_cell.angle_beta   90.00
_cell.angle_gamma   90.00
#
_symmetry.space_group_name_H-M   'P 1'
#
loop_
_entity.id
_entity.type
_entity.pdbx_description
1 polymer ?
#
loop_
_entity_poly.entity_id
_entity_poly.type
_entity_poly.pdbx_seq_one_letter_code
_entity_poly.pdbx_strand_id
1 'polypeptide(L)'
;YVLLAFRTEGRNHRDAEALKLLDMILDNATAGLINLNLNQGQKVREAGSYPYLDNDYGAQYLWGIPKEGQSLAEVEALLLEQIELIKKGEFEEWILSAVVTDFKKSQKADLESNRARVSIMRDSFLAYQDWDTTAGEISRMEKVTKPDIVDVANRYFGDDYVAGYRIDEQHEVPSIEKPALDIIEIDATRQSAFAKEVLEMPVEEIEPVFVNAAKDYQIADYHEGVKLYYAQNPINDLFVFTISVDVGSRHNNKLAIAAQLLDKSGTSKYSSEDLKKEWYKLGTDFSLNVGNNETTISISGLDENFGASVALTMDYLKQPIADAATLEELVKIILANREDAKKNHRSIRGALVNYNRHGEDSRYLRLLPSAAVQQLTVDELHKEIQGLLSYKHTISYTGSIPLDEVGATLKAHHPISEALGTPPPYYFLKTRVPEKTEILFFNKEMAQSQVDIEFGGEDYNEANNPAIQLYNAYFAGGMSGIVFQELREARALAYSTFARYATGSRRGEQNLMWGYIACQADKTPEAVEALIDLIDNLPESPERFDEARQSRINRYRTAKIGFRAVIGAVRSWERLEVPIDPRKIRYESIRASNMDLMLQFHKAHVQGHPKLISIVGDRNKMEMERLAAVGQVIEIGLDDIFID
;
A
#
# COMPACT_ATOMS: atom_id res chain seq x y z
N TYR A 1 -19.61 -12.45 -2.64
CA TYR A 1 -19.07 -11.44 -3.57
C TYR A 1 -19.78 -11.61 -4.90
N VAL A 2 -20.20 -10.51 -5.52
CA VAL A 2 -20.87 -10.46 -6.82
C VAL A 2 -19.98 -9.71 -7.80
N LEU A 3 -19.90 -10.20 -9.04
CA LEU A 3 -19.25 -9.53 -10.17
C LEU A 3 -20.22 -9.55 -11.36
N LEU A 4 -20.55 -8.39 -11.90
CA LEU A 4 -21.31 -8.23 -13.14
C LEU A 4 -20.35 -7.78 -14.24
N ALA A 5 -20.53 -8.31 -15.45
CA ALA A 5 -19.72 -7.95 -16.62
C ALA A 5 -20.61 -7.68 -17.82
N PHE A 6 -20.53 -6.45 -18.35
CA PHE A 6 -21.20 -6.00 -19.56
C PHE A 6 -20.18 -5.89 -20.68
N ARG A 7 -20.50 -6.39 -21.88
CA ARG A 7 -19.63 -6.21 -23.04
C ARG A 7 -19.76 -4.78 -23.56
N THR A 8 -18.63 -4.17 -23.90
CA THR A 8 -18.56 -2.82 -24.50
C THR A 8 -17.64 -2.83 -25.73
N GLU A 9 -17.38 -1.65 -26.29
CA GLU A 9 -16.51 -1.47 -27.44
C GLU A 9 -15.03 -1.26 -27.06
N GLY A 10 -14.15 -1.49 -28.02
CA GLY A 10 -12.72 -1.27 -27.85
C GLY A 10 -12.32 0.20 -27.69
N ARG A 11 -11.10 0.44 -27.22
CA ARG A 11 -10.55 1.77 -26.87
C ARG A 11 -10.46 2.78 -28.01
N ASN A 12 -10.53 2.33 -29.26
CA ASN A 12 -10.47 3.17 -30.45
C ASN A 12 -11.85 3.52 -31.01
N HIS A 13 -12.92 3.00 -30.40
CA HIS A 13 -14.28 3.32 -30.79
C HIS A 13 -14.65 4.73 -30.33
N ARG A 14 -15.54 5.40 -31.08
CA ARG A 14 -15.99 6.79 -30.79
C ARG A 14 -16.69 6.96 -29.43
N ASP A 15 -17.16 5.86 -28.84
CA ASP A 15 -17.86 5.86 -27.55
C ASP A 15 -16.89 5.63 -26.36
N ALA A 16 -15.58 5.44 -26.60
CA ALA A 16 -14.63 5.06 -25.56
C ALA A 16 -14.50 6.11 -24.44
N GLU A 17 -14.43 7.40 -24.79
CA GLU A 17 -14.40 8.48 -23.79
C GLU A 17 -15.70 8.54 -22.98
N ALA A 18 -16.86 8.36 -23.63
CA ALA A 18 -18.15 8.33 -22.94
C ALA A 18 -18.25 7.12 -21.98
N LEU A 19 -17.73 5.95 -22.35
CA LEU A 19 -17.65 4.78 -21.47
C LEU A 19 -16.75 5.03 -20.24
N LYS A 20 -15.60 5.70 -20.42
CA LYS A 20 -14.72 6.06 -19.30
C LYS A 20 -15.38 7.05 -18.34
N LEU A 21 -16.06 8.07 -18.88
CA LEU A 21 -16.80 9.05 -18.07
C LEU A 21 -18.00 8.41 -17.37
N LEU A 22 -18.70 7.46 -18.02
CA LEU A 22 -19.78 6.68 -17.42
C LEU A 22 -19.28 5.90 -16.21
N ASP A 23 -18.16 5.19 -16.33
CA ASP A 23 -17.57 4.47 -15.20
C ASP A 23 -17.24 5.43 -14.04
N MET A 24 -16.63 6.58 -14.31
CA MET A 24 -16.34 7.57 -13.28
C MET A 24 -17.61 8.22 -12.66
N ILE A 25 -18.77 8.13 -13.32
CA ILE A 25 -20.06 8.50 -12.73
C ILE A 25 -20.58 7.38 -11.81
N LEU A 26 -20.34 6.11 -12.15
CA LEU A 26 -20.66 4.98 -11.29
C LEU A 26 -19.75 4.96 -10.06
N ASP A 27 -18.45 4.98 -10.27
CA ASP A 27 -17.41 4.84 -9.26
C ASP A 27 -16.20 5.72 -9.61
N ASN A 28 -15.98 6.75 -8.79
CA ASN A 28 -14.75 7.56 -8.81
C ASN A 28 -14.07 7.55 -7.44
N ALA A 29 -14.32 6.51 -6.65
CA ALA A 29 -13.91 6.34 -5.25
C ALA A 29 -14.40 7.40 -4.24
N THR A 30 -15.12 8.45 -4.68
CA THR A 30 -15.52 9.57 -3.81
C THR A 30 -17.02 9.85 -3.88
N ALA A 31 -17.51 10.30 -5.05
CA ALA A 31 -18.83 10.86 -5.26
C ALA A 31 -19.60 10.23 -6.44
N GLY A 32 -19.13 9.10 -6.98
CA GLY A 32 -19.89 8.31 -7.94
C GLY A 32 -21.15 7.70 -7.32
N LEU A 33 -22.10 7.27 -8.16
CA LEU A 33 -23.38 6.72 -7.72
C LEU A 33 -23.21 5.51 -6.78
N ILE A 34 -22.31 4.58 -7.10
CA ILE A 34 -21.97 3.45 -6.23
C ILE A 34 -21.33 3.94 -4.93
N ASN A 35 -20.44 4.93 -5.00
CA ASN A 35 -19.77 5.47 -3.82
C ASN A 35 -20.78 6.12 -2.85
N LEU A 36 -21.71 6.91 -3.35
CA LEU A 36 -22.71 7.61 -2.53
C LEU A 36 -23.85 6.68 -2.12
N ASN A 37 -24.55 6.10 -3.10
CA ASN A 37 -25.81 5.39 -2.84
C ASN A 37 -25.58 4.05 -2.12
N LEU A 38 -24.46 3.37 -2.38
CA LEU A 38 -24.19 2.04 -1.85
C LEU A 38 -23.17 2.05 -0.71
N ASN A 39 -21.98 2.62 -0.92
CA ASN A 39 -20.90 2.60 0.09
C ASN A 39 -21.10 3.63 1.20
N GLN A 40 -21.47 4.86 0.86
CA GLN A 40 -21.75 5.89 1.85
C GLN A 40 -23.07 5.61 2.58
N GLY A 41 -24.10 5.19 1.84
CA GLY A 41 -25.37 4.73 2.39
C GLY A 41 -25.36 3.36 3.08
N GLN A 42 -24.20 2.70 3.18
CA GLN A 42 -24.01 1.39 3.84
C GLN A 42 -25.04 0.32 3.42
N LYS A 43 -25.41 0.31 2.13
CA LYS A 43 -26.33 -0.68 1.55
C LYS A 43 -25.67 -2.03 1.30
N VAL A 44 -24.36 -1.99 1.15
CA VAL A 44 -23.43 -3.12 1.01
C VAL A 44 -22.24 -2.87 1.94
N ARG A 45 -21.34 -3.85 2.12
CA ARG A 45 -20.08 -3.59 2.82
C ARG A 45 -19.14 -2.77 1.96
N GLU A 46 -19.08 -3.09 0.68
CA GLU A 46 -18.26 -2.42 -0.31
C GLU A 46 -18.77 -2.78 -1.72
N ALA A 47 -18.71 -1.83 -2.64
CA ALA A 47 -18.99 -2.03 -4.05
C ALA A 47 -18.17 -1.05 -4.89
N GLY A 48 -18.01 -1.36 -6.17
CA GLY A 48 -17.33 -0.50 -7.12
C GLY A 48 -17.53 -0.92 -8.56
N SER A 49 -16.92 -0.17 -9.48
CA SER A 49 -16.89 -0.49 -10.90
C SER A 49 -15.52 -0.21 -11.51
N TYR A 50 -15.27 -0.79 -12.67
CA TYR A 50 -14.13 -0.43 -13.50
C TYR A 50 -14.36 -0.81 -14.97
N PRO A 51 -13.81 -0.05 -15.93
CA PRO A 51 -13.86 -0.39 -17.33
C PRO A 51 -12.63 -1.23 -17.70
N TYR A 52 -12.78 -2.05 -18.72
CA TYR A 52 -11.69 -2.78 -19.36
C TYR A 52 -11.78 -2.53 -20.86
N LEU A 53 -10.85 -1.74 -21.42
CA LEU A 53 -10.89 -1.30 -22.81
C LEU A 53 -9.68 -1.86 -23.58
N ASP A 54 -9.88 -3.02 -24.22
CA ASP A 54 -8.91 -3.61 -25.15
C ASP A 54 -9.06 -2.99 -26.55
N ASN A 55 -8.27 -3.47 -27.51
CA ASN A 55 -8.26 -2.95 -28.88
C ASN A 55 -9.53 -3.32 -29.65
N ASP A 56 -9.98 -4.57 -29.55
CA ASP A 56 -11.09 -5.08 -30.36
C ASP A 56 -12.46 -4.92 -29.68
N TYR A 57 -12.50 -5.16 -28.37
CA TYR A 57 -13.71 -5.04 -27.54
C TYR A 57 -13.35 -4.52 -26.15
N GLY A 58 -14.37 -4.16 -25.37
CA GLY A 58 -14.22 -3.82 -23.97
C GLY A 58 -15.21 -4.59 -23.10
N ALA A 59 -15.11 -4.33 -21.80
CA ALA A 59 -16.12 -4.71 -20.83
C ALA A 59 -16.24 -3.65 -19.73
N GLN A 60 -17.43 -3.50 -19.16
CA GLN A 60 -17.64 -2.76 -17.92
C GLN A 60 -17.92 -3.77 -16.81
N TYR A 61 -17.16 -3.70 -15.72
CA TYR A 61 -17.33 -4.55 -14.55
C TYR A 61 -17.93 -3.77 -13.39
N LEU A 62 -18.89 -4.36 -12.70
CA LEU A 62 -19.43 -3.88 -11.42
C LEU A 62 -19.26 -4.99 -10.39
N TRP A 63 -18.93 -4.66 -9.15
CA TRP A 63 -18.76 -5.66 -8.11
C TRP A 63 -19.31 -5.20 -6.77
N GLY A 64 -19.65 -6.17 -5.91
CA GLY A 64 -20.20 -5.89 -4.58
C GLY A 64 -19.96 -6.99 -3.56
N ILE A 65 -19.82 -6.58 -2.30
CA ILE A 65 -19.65 -7.44 -1.13
C ILE A 65 -20.89 -7.29 -0.24
N PRO A 66 -21.67 -8.37 -0.04
CA PRO A 66 -22.90 -8.31 0.74
C PRO A 66 -22.62 -8.03 2.22
N LYS A 67 -23.59 -7.40 2.89
CA LYS A 67 -23.69 -7.38 4.35
C LYS A 67 -24.05 -8.74 4.90
N GLU A 68 -23.92 -8.91 6.21
CA GLU A 68 -24.40 -10.11 6.88
C GLU A 68 -25.91 -10.31 6.63
N GLY A 69 -26.30 -11.51 6.19
CA GLY A 69 -27.68 -11.84 5.84
C GLY A 69 -28.19 -11.28 4.51
N GLN A 70 -27.43 -10.46 3.80
CA GLN A 70 -27.81 -9.94 2.48
C GLN A 70 -27.50 -10.97 1.38
N SER A 71 -28.47 -11.22 0.51
CA SER A 71 -28.31 -12.16 -0.59
C SER A 71 -27.46 -11.58 -1.73
N LEU A 72 -26.82 -12.45 -2.50
CA LEU A 72 -26.05 -12.05 -3.68
C LEU A 72 -26.95 -11.42 -4.76
N ALA A 73 -28.19 -11.89 -4.90
CA ALA A 73 -29.18 -11.33 -5.82
C ALA A 73 -29.61 -9.90 -5.44
N GLU A 74 -29.72 -9.59 -4.14
CA GLU A 74 -29.98 -8.22 -3.68
C GLU A 74 -28.83 -7.28 -4.01
N VAL A 75 -27.58 -7.73 -3.85
CA VAL A 75 -26.39 -6.92 -4.21
C VAL A 75 -26.34 -6.68 -5.73
N GLU A 76 -26.62 -7.69 -6.54
CA GLU A 76 -26.73 -7.53 -7.99
C GLU A 76 -27.81 -6.51 -8.37
N ALA A 77 -29.01 -6.61 -7.77
CA ALA A 77 -30.08 -5.66 -8.02
C ALA A 77 -29.68 -4.21 -7.67
N LEU A 78 -28.97 -4.02 -6.54
CA LEU A 78 -28.44 -2.71 -6.15
C LEU A 78 -27.43 -2.15 -7.15
N LEU A 79 -26.57 -3.00 -7.72
CA LEU A 79 -25.59 -2.59 -8.75
C LEU A 79 -26.29 -2.21 -10.07
N LEU A 80 -27.26 -3.02 -10.51
CA LEU A 80 -28.07 -2.75 -11.70
C LEU A 80 -28.89 -1.47 -11.55
N GLU A 81 -29.41 -1.17 -10.36
CA GLU A 81 -30.11 0.08 -10.08
C GLU A 81 -29.23 1.30 -10.40
N GLN A 82 -27.92 1.25 -10.11
CA GLN A 82 -27.02 2.38 -10.41
C GLN A 82 -26.85 2.61 -11.92
N ILE A 83 -26.87 1.54 -12.72
CA ILE A 83 -26.86 1.61 -14.18
C ILE A 83 -28.17 2.22 -14.69
N GLU A 84 -29.31 1.83 -14.12
CA GLU A 84 -30.61 2.38 -14.49
C GLU A 84 -30.73 3.88 -14.19
N LEU A 85 -30.11 4.38 -13.12
CA LEU A 85 -30.02 5.82 -12.85
C LEU A 85 -29.30 6.54 -14.00
N ILE A 86 -28.17 6.00 -14.49
CA ILE A 86 -27.44 6.60 -15.62
C ILE A 86 -28.27 6.54 -16.90
N LYS A 87 -28.93 5.41 -17.19
CA LYS A 87 -29.79 5.26 -18.38
C LYS A 87 -30.95 6.26 -18.42
N LYS A 88 -31.44 6.70 -17.26
CA LYS A 88 -32.47 7.75 -17.12
C LYS A 88 -31.89 9.17 -17.07
N GLY A 89 -30.57 9.32 -17.01
CA GLY A 89 -29.91 10.60 -16.80
C GLY A 89 -30.10 11.16 -15.37
N GLU A 90 -30.32 10.31 -14.39
CA GLU A 90 -30.50 10.66 -12.97
C GLU A 90 -29.15 10.82 -12.24
N PHE A 91 -28.27 11.62 -12.83
CA PHE A 91 -27.02 12.09 -12.21
C PHE A 91 -26.85 13.60 -12.43
N GLU A 92 -26.17 14.27 -11.51
CA GLU A 92 -26.03 15.72 -11.52
C GLU A 92 -24.98 16.18 -12.55
N GLU A 93 -25.26 17.26 -13.29
CA GLU A 93 -24.39 17.71 -14.41
C GLU A 93 -22.97 18.10 -13.97
N TRP A 94 -22.82 18.60 -12.73
CA TRP A 94 -21.53 19.06 -12.21
C TRP A 94 -20.46 17.94 -12.23
N ILE A 95 -20.89 16.67 -12.15
CA ILE A 95 -19.98 15.52 -12.06
C ILE A 95 -19.15 15.37 -13.33
N LEU A 96 -19.66 15.71 -14.51
CA LEU A 96 -18.93 15.57 -15.78
C LEU A 96 -17.67 16.45 -15.78
N SER A 97 -17.82 17.72 -15.42
CA SER A 97 -16.70 18.67 -15.31
C SER A 97 -15.71 18.25 -14.22
N ALA A 98 -16.19 17.70 -13.10
CA ALA A 98 -15.34 17.23 -12.01
C ALA A 98 -14.54 15.98 -12.41
N VAL A 99 -15.15 15.02 -13.11
CA VAL A 99 -14.46 13.83 -13.66
C VAL A 99 -13.36 14.24 -14.63
N VAL A 100 -13.63 15.17 -15.55
CA VAL A 100 -12.60 15.67 -16.48
C VAL A 100 -11.47 16.37 -15.71
N THR A 101 -11.79 17.09 -14.64
CA THR A 101 -10.78 17.70 -13.76
C THR A 101 -9.91 16.65 -13.08
N ASP A 102 -10.49 15.54 -12.65
CA ASP A 102 -9.76 14.42 -12.07
C ASP A 102 -8.81 13.75 -13.10
N PHE A 103 -9.27 13.51 -14.33
CA PHE A 103 -8.39 13.05 -15.42
C PHE A 103 -7.24 14.01 -15.70
N LYS A 104 -7.48 15.34 -15.68
CA LYS A 104 -6.42 16.35 -15.83
C LYS A 104 -5.41 16.30 -14.70
N LYS A 105 -5.87 16.18 -13.46
CA LYS A 105 -5.02 16.04 -12.28
C LYS A 105 -4.15 14.78 -12.39
N SER A 106 -4.76 13.66 -12.74
CA SER A 106 -4.07 12.37 -12.93
C SER A 106 -3.01 12.45 -14.06
N GLN A 107 -3.37 13.01 -15.22
CA GLN A 107 -2.43 13.22 -16.32
C GLN A 107 -1.26 14.13 -15.91
N LYS A 108 -1.52 15.25 -15.21
CA LYS A 108 -0.47 16.14 -14.71
C LYS A 108 0.48 15.40 -13.77
N ALA A 109 -0.04 14.57 -12.87
CA ALA A 109 0.77 13.76 -11.95
C ALA A 109 1.60 12.70 -12.69
N ASP A 110 1.01 12.02 -13.68
CA ASP A 110 1.72 11.05 -14.53
C ASP A 110 2.89 11.69 -15.29
N LEU A 111 2.71 12.91 -15.78
CA LEU A 111 3.76 13.63 -16.51
C LEU A 111 4.96 14.00 -15.63
N GLU A 112 4.84 14.00 -14.29
CA GLU A 112 5.98 14.14 -13.37
C GLU A 112 6.87 12.87 -13.35
N SER A 113 6.39 11.73 -13.83
CA SER A 113 7.05 10.43 -13.77
C SER A 113 7.58 9.97 -15.13
N ASN A 114 8.89 9.68 -15.22
CA ASN A 114 9.48 9.07 -16.42
C ASN A 114 8.80 7.74 -16.78
N ARG A 115 8.47 6.93 -15.77
CA ARG A 115 7.84 5.62 -15.98
C ARG A 115 6.45 5.76 -16.58
N ALA A 116 5.65 6.70 -16.08
CA ALA A 116 4.30 6.92 -16.59
C ALA A 116 4.34 7.49 -18.01
N ARG A 117 5.22 8.47 -18.29
CA ARG A 117 5.42 8.99 -19.65
C ARG A 117 5.77 7.91 -20.67
N VAL A 118 6.70 7.01 -20.33
CA VAL A 118 7.05 5.86 -21.20
C VAL A 118 5.88 4.88 -21.32
N SER A 119 5.12 4.66 -20.24
CA SER A 119 3.94 3.79 -20.29
C SER A 119 2.87 4.34 -21.22
N ILE A 120 2.58 5.65 -21.18
CA ILE A 120 1.63 6.31 -22.10
C ILE A 120 2.06 6.12 -23.56
N MET A 121 3.34 6.35 -23.87
CA MET A 121 3.88 6.15 -25.23
C MET A 121 3.77 4.69 -25.69
N ARG A 122 4.13 3.74 -24.81
CA ARG A 122 4.02 2.30 -25.10
C ARG A 122 2.56 1.90 -25.31
N ASP A 123 1.66 2.35 -24.44
CA ASP A 123 0.26 1.95 -24.46
C ASP A 123 -0.46 2.54 -25.68
N SER A 124 -0.08 3.75 -26.11
CA SER A 124 -0.48 4.34 -27.40
C SER A 124 -0.06 3.45 -28.58
N PHE A 125 1.20 3.01 -28.61
CA PHE A 125 1.71 2.11 -29.65
C PHE A 125 1.00 0.74 -29.65
N LEU A 126 0.83 0.10 -28.49
CA LEU A 126 0.13 -1.18 -28.36
C LEU A 126 -1.37 -1.07 -28.72
N ALA A 127 -1.95 0.12 -28.57
CA ALA A 127 -3.32 0.42 -28.94
C ALA A 127 -3.53 0.72 -30.43
N TYR A 128 -2.46 0.78 -31.22
CA TYR A 128 -2.49 1.29 -32.60
C TYR A 128 -3.09 2.71 -32.69
N GLN A 129 -2.87 3.54 -31.68
CA GLN A 129 -3.34 4.92 -31.66
C GLN A 129 -2.24 5.86 -32.15
N ASP A 130 -2.61 6.81 -33.02
CA ASP A 130 -1.75 7.94 -33.32
C ASP A 130 -1.54 8.79 -32.06
N TRP A 131 -0.34 9.35 -31.91
CA TRP A 131 0.03 10.11 -30.71
C TRP A 131 -0.90 11.31 -30.47
N ASP A 132 -1.33 12.01 -31.51
CA ASP A 132 -2.26 13.15 -31.39
C ASP A 132 -3.62 12.73 -30.80
N THR A 133 -4.06 11.51 -31.10
CA THR A 133 -5.27 10.92 -30.50
C THR A 133 -5.04 10.64 -29.02
N THR A 134 -3.92 10.02 -28.64
CA THR A 134 -3.61 9.78 -27.23
C THR A 134 -3.46 11.09 -26.44
N ALA A 135 -2.69 12.04 -26.96
CA ALA A 135 -2.46 13.34 -26.31
C ALA A 135 -3.72 14.19 -26.21
N GLY A 136 -4.62 14.08 -27.19
CA GLY A 136 -5.89 14.83 -27.25
C GLY A 136 -7.06 14.20 -26.49
N GLU A 137 -6.85 13.13 -25.70
CA GLU A 137 -7.91 12.41 -25.00
C GLU A 137 -8.76 13.31 -24.11
N ILE A 138 -8.12 14.10 -23.23
CA ILE A 138 -8.84 15.00 -22.32
C ILE A 138 -9.69 16.01 -23.11
N SER A 139 -9.17 16.55 -24.20
CA SER A 139 -9.93 17.48 -25.06
C SER A 139 -11.10 16.83 -25.79
N ARG A 140 -11.12 15.49 -25.93
CA ARG A 140 -12.30 14.76 -26.41
C ARG A 140 -13.28 14.51 -25.28
N MET A 141 -12.81 14.12 -24.09
CA MET A 141 -13.65 13.96 -22.90
C MET A 141 -14.41 15.26 -22.55
N GLU A 142 -13.76 16.42 -22.67
CA GLU A 142 -14.38 17.75 -22.48
C GLU A 142 -15.58 18.03 -23.39
N LYS A 143 -15.69 17.32 -24.52
CA LYS A 143 -16.79 17.49 -25.49
C LYS A 143 -17.93 16.51 -25.26
N VAL A 144 -17.74 15.51 -24.42
CA VAL A 144 -18.78 14.52 -24.11
C VAL A 144 -19.86 15.19 -23.27
N THR A 145 -21.10 15.01 -23.67
CA THR A 145 -22.26 15.59 -23.01
C THR A 145 -23.03 14.53 -22.23
N LYS A 146 -23.89 14.96 -21.29
CA LYS A 146 -24.79 14.05 -20.58
C LYS A 146 -25.65 13.18 -21.51
N PRO A 147 -26.26 13.69 -22.60
CA PRO A 147 -26.91 12.85 -23.60
C PRO A 147 -26.02 11.74 -24.18
N ASP A 148 -24.74 12.02 -24.46
CA ASP A 148 -23.83 11.00 -24.99
C ASP A 148 -23.61 9.85 -23.99
N ILE A 149 -23.49 10.17 -22.70
CA ILE A 149 -23.39 9.17 -21.62
C ILE A 149 -24.66 8.33 -21.53
N VAL A 150 -25.83 8.97 -21.56
CA VAL A 150 -27.14 8.29 -21.53
C VAL A 150 -27.30 7.36 -22.74
N ASP A 151 -26.89 7.81 -23.93
CA ASP A 151 -26.96 7.01 -25.16
C ASP A 151 -26.06 5.78 -25.08
N VAL A 152 -24.84 5.93 -24.57
CA VAL A 152 -23.89 4.82 -24.35
C VAL A 152 -24.41 3.86 -23.28
N ALA A 153 -24.97 4.37 -22.18
CA ALA A 153 -25.58 3.55 -21.14
C ALA A 153 -26.72 2.69 -21.70
N ASN A 154 -27.62 3.28 -22.49
CA ASN A 154 -28.74 2.56 -23.11
C ASN A 154 -28.30 1.60 -24.21
N ARG A 155 -27.13 1.81 -24.84
CA ARG A 155 -26.59 0.96 -25.90
C ARG A 155 -25.92 -0.31 -25.37
N TYR A 156 -25.13 -0.21 -24.30
CA TYR A 156 -24.25 -1.30 -23.85
C TYR A 156 -24.70 -2.01 -22.58
N PHE A 157 -25.67 -1.46 -21.84
CA PHE A 157 -26.13 -2.02 -20.57
C PHE A 157 -27.56 -2.56 -20.68
N GLY A 158 -27.68 -3.68 -21.39
CA GLY A 158 -28.89 -4.48 -21.52
C GLY A 158 -28.94 -5.67 -20.57
N ASP A 159 -29.88 -6.58 -20.80
CA ASP A 159 -30.08 -7.79 -19.98
C ASP A 159 -29.06 -8.91 -20.30
N ASP A 160 -28.17 -8.70 -21.27
CA ASP A 160 -27.20 -9.68 -21.78
C ASP A 160 -25.83 -9.63 -21.08
N TYR A 161 -25.81 -9.31 -19.79
CA TYR A 161 -24.61 -9.30 -18.95
C TYR A 161 -24.35 -10.68 -18.30
N VAL A 162 -23.12 -10.86 -17.80
CA VAL A 162 -22.75 -12.06 -17.03
C VAL A 162 -22.68 -11.73 -15.55
N ALA A 163 -23.34 -12.53 -14.72
CA ALA A 163 -23.22 -12.48 -13.26
C ALA A 163 -22.34 -13.62 -12.74
N GLY A 164 -21.32 -13.28 -11.97
CA GLY A 164 -20.46 -14.19 -11.23
C GLY A 164 -20.72 -14.07 -9.73
N TYR A 165 -21.07 -15.20 -9.10
CA TYR A 165 -21.25 -15.29 -7.66
C TYR A 165 -20.15 -16.12 -7.03
N ARG A 166 -19.44 -15.54 -6.06
CA ARG A 166 -18.56 -16.32 -5.19
C ARG A 166 -19.36 -16.80 -3.99
N ILE A 167 -19.48 -18.12 -3.88
CA ILE A 167 -20.06 -18.85 -2.75
C ILE A 167 -18.90 -19.42 -1.93
N ASP A 168 -18.95 -19.29 -0.61
CA ASP A 168 -17.90 -19.78 0.29
C ASP A 168 -18.12 -21.26 0.66
N GLU A 169 -18.37 -22.11 -0.34
CA GLU A 169 -18.43 -23.57 -0.21
C GLU A 169 -17.11 -24.20 -0.67
N GLN A 170 -16.62 -25.19 0.08
CA GLN A 170 -15.43 -25.95 -0.28
C GLN A 170 -15.73 -26.84 -1.49
N HIS A 171 -14.91 -26.73 -2.53
CA HIS A 171 -15.01 -27.58 -3.72
C HIS A 171 -13.80 -28.53 -3.76
N GLU A 172 -14.04 -29.80 -4.06
CA GLU A 172 -12.96 -30.75 -4.34
C GLU A 172 -12.31 -30.41 -5.68
N VAL A 173 -11.04 -29.98 -5.64
CA VAL A 173 -10.25 -29.72 -6.85
C VAL A 173 -9.51 -31.01 -7.23
N PRO A 174 -9.54 -31.45 -8.51
CA PRO A 174 -8.82 -32.64 -8.93
C PRO A 174 -7.31 -32.51 -8.69
N SER A 175 -6.71 -33.55 -8.13
CA SER A 175 -5.26 -33.65 -7.96
C SER A 175 -4.58 -33.89 -9.31
N ILE A 176 -3.54 -33.13 -9.62
CA ILE A 176 -2.71 -33.31 -10.82
C ILE A 176 -1.42 -34.00 -10.40
N GLU A 177 -1.12 -35.16 -10.97
CA GLU A 177 0.15 -35.86 -10.72
C GLU A 177 1.35 -35.03 -11.16
N LYS A 178 2.37 -35.02 -10.32
CA LYS A 178 3.51 -34.13 -10.46
C LYS A 178 4.59 -34.74 -11.36
N PRO A 179 5.13 -34.00 -12.35
CA PRO A 179 6.35 -34.40 -13.04
C PRO A 179 7.56 -34.29 -12.10
N ALA A 180 8.45 -35.28 -12.10
CA ALA A 180 9.76 -35.16 -11.46
C ALA A 180 10.55 -34.04 -12.16
N LEU A 181 11.14 -33.14 -11.37
CA LEU A 181 12.02 -32.08 -11.88
C LEU A 181 13.42 -32.37 -11.37
N ASP A 182 14.39 -32.37 -12.29
CA ASP A 182 15.80 -32.53 -11.94
C ASP A 182 16.35 -31.27 -11.28
N ILE A 183 17.28 -31.45 -10.33
CA ILE A 183 18.03 -30.33 -9.74
C ILE A 183 18.97 -29.79 -10.82
N ILE A 184 18.95 -28.47 -11.03
CA ILE A 184 19.81 -27.80 -12.01
C ILE A 184 20.97 -27.14 -11.28
N GLU A 185 22.20 -27.42 -11.73
CA GLU A 185 23.39 -26.69 -11.28
C GLU A 185 23.48 -25.33 -12.00
N ILE A 186 23.59 -24.25 -11.23
CA ILE A 186 23.64 -22.89 -11.74
C ILE A 186 25.09 -22.41 -11.78
N ASP A 187 25.69 -22.38 -12.97
CA ASP A 187 27.01 -21.81 -13.20
C ASP A 187 26.92 -20.30 -13.44
N ALA A 188 27.26 -19.51 -12.42
CA ALA A 188 27.22 -18.05 -12.45
C ALA A 188 28.24 -17.42 -13.43
N THR A 189 29.18 -18.21 -13.98
CA THR A 189 30.19 -17.70 -14.93
C THR A 189 29.71 -17.73 -16.39
N ARG A 190 28.59 -18.41 -16.69
CA ARG A 190 28.08 -18.54 -18.06
C ARG A 190 27.27 -17.33 -18.48
N GLN A 191 27.56 -16.83 -19.68
CA GLN A 191 26.81 -15.73 -20.31
C GLN A 191 26.43 -16.06 -21.75
N SER A 192 25.26 -15.59 -22.20
CA SER A 192 24.86 -15.69 -23.60
C SER A 192 25.59 -14.67 -24.47
N ALA A 193 25.70 -14.92 -25.77
CA ALA A 193 26.31 -13.97 -26.70
C ALA A 193 25.61 -12.61 -26.68
N PHE A 194 24.28 -12.61 -26.61
CA PHE A 194 23.49 -11.37 -26.51
C PHE A 194 23.74 -10.62 -25.21
N ALA A 195 23.80 -11.32 -24.07
CA ALA A 195 24.11 -10.68 -22.78
C ALA A 195 25.51 -10.04 -22.81
N LYS A 196 26.49 -10.75 -23.37
CA LYS A 196 27.85 -10.23 -23.55
C LYS A 196 27.87 -8.98 -24.41
N GLU A 197 27.18 -9.00 -25.56
CA GLU A 197 27.09 -7.83 -26.46
C GLU A 197 26.50 -6.62 -25.73
N VAL A 198 25.39 -6.80 -25.00
CA VAL A 198 24.74 -5.72 -24.23
C VAL A 198 25.64 -5.20 -23.11
N LEU A 199 26.35 -6.08 -22.39
CA LEU A 199 27.24 -5.69 -21.28
C LEU A 199 28.52 -4.99 -21.76
N GLU A 200 28.97 -5.25 -22.99
CA GLU A 200 30.14 -4.61 -23.61
C GLU A 200 29.79 -3.26 -24.26
N MET A 201 28.51 -2.89 -24.35
CA MET A 201 28.11 -1.59 -24.91
C MET A 201 28.69 -0.43 -24.09
N PRO A 202 29.36 0.56 -24.73
CA PRO A 202 29.87 1.71 -24.01
C PRO A 202 28.71 2.54 -23.46
N VAL A 203 28.81 2.91 -22.18
CA VAL A 203 27.84 3.77 -21.49
C VAL A 203 28.56 4.92 -20.82
N GLU A 204 28.00 6.12 -20.91
CA GLU A 204 28.44 7.25 -20.10
C GLU A 204 27.93 7.06 -18.67
N GLU A 205 28.84 6.98 -17.70
CA GLU A 205 28.45 6.79 -16.31
C GLU A 205 27.69 8.01 -15.78
N ILE A 206 26.49 7.76 -15.24
CA ILE A 206 25.69 8.80 -14.58
C ILE A 206 26.28 9.09 -13.19
N GLU A 207 26.54 10.35 -12.87
CA GLU A 207 26.97 10.74 -11.51
C GLU A 207 25.77 10.82 -10.54
N PRO A 208 25.92 10.33 -9.30
CA PRO A 208 24.83 10.35 -8.32
C PRO A 208 24.48 11.78 -7.89
N VAL A 209 23.18 12.02 -7.69
CA VAL A 209 22.67 13.31 -7.20
C VAL A 209 22.17 13.17 -5.76
N PHE A 210 22.83 13.92 -4.88
CA PHE A 210 22.49 14.02 -3.46
C PHE A 210 21.66 15.27 -3.16
N VAL A 211 20.85 15.20 -2.11
CA VAL A 211 19.98 16.28 -1.64
C VAL A 211 20.84 17.44 -1.17
N ASN A 212 20.49 18.63 -1.62
CA ASN A 212 21.06 19.90 -1.22
C ASN A 212 20.10 20.62 -0.28
N ALA A 213 20.43 20.67 1.01
CA ALA A 213 19.61 21.29 2.05
C ALA A 213 19.32 22.79 1.85
N ALA A 214 20.11 23.48 1.01
CA ALA A 214 19.91 24.91 0.72
C ALA A 214 19.02 25.16 -0.52
N LYS A 215 18.67 24.11 -1.28
CA LYS A 215 17.97 24.26 -2.57
C LYS A 215 16.73 23.38 -2.71
N ASP A 216 16.80 22.14 -2.24
CA ASP A 216 15.79 21.14 -2.58
C ASP A 216 14.56 21.22 -1.66
N TYR A 217 14.70 21.82 -0.48
CA TYR A 217 13.60 22.05 0.46
C TYR A 217 13.91 23.24 1.38
N GLN A 218 12.89 23.72 2.09
CA GLN A 218 12.99 24.75 3.12
C GLN A 218 12.22 24.30 4.37
N ILE A 219 12.65 24.76 5.54
CA ILE A 219 11.94 24.55 6.81
C ILE A 219 11.65 25.93 7.40
N ALA A 220 10.38 26.20 7.66
CA ALA A 220 9.93 27.43 8.33
C ALA A 220 9.34 27.11 9.70
N ASP A 221 9.52 28.03 10.65
CA ASP A 221 8.78 28.06 11.90
C ASP A 221 7.36 28.53 11.65
N TYR A 222 6.38 27.64 11.82
CA TYR A 222 4.96 27.96 11.63
C TYR A 222 4.32 28.46 12.92
N HIS A 223 4.54 27.73 14.02
CA HIS A 223 4.12 28.05 15.37
C HIS A 223 5.13 27.45 16.37
N GLU A 224 5.12 27.85 17.63
CA GLU A 224 5.93 27.21 18.66
C GLU A 224 5.68 25.69 18.67
N GLY A 225 6.74 24.91 18.45
CA GLY A 225 6.67 23.45 18.37
C GLY A 225 6.10 22.86 17.08
N VAL A 226 5.82 23.68 16.05
CA VAL A 226 5.30 23.25 14.74
C VAL A 226 6.15 23.81 13.61
N LYS A 227 6.73 22.90 12.81
CA LYS A 227 7.54 23.25 11.64
C LYS A 227 6.74 23.01 10.35
N LEU A 228 6.94 23.89 9.37
CA LEU A 228 6.48 23.74 7.99
C LEU A 228 7.65 23.34 7.10
N TYR A 229 7.61 22.12 6.58
CA TYR A 229 8.53 21.63 5.55
C TYR A 229 7.96 21.96 4.18
N TYR A 230 8.78 22.53 3.32
CA TYR A 230 8.37 23.01 2.00
C TYR A 230 9.30 22.52 0.91
N ALA A 231 8.74 22.06 -0.20
CA ALA A 231 9.47 21.78 -1.43
C ALA A 231 8.66 22.30 -2.63
N GLN A 232 9.33 22.90 -3.61
CA GLN A 232 8.65 23.43 -4.78
C GLN A 232 8.39 22.32 -5.80
N ASN A 233 7.20 22.29 -6.38
CA ASN A 233 6.91 21.56 -7.61
C ASN A 233 7.27 22.45 -8.82
N PRO A 234 8.30 22.10 -9.61
CA PRO A 234 8.71 22.91 -10.76
C PRO A 234 8.03 22.50 -12.07
N ILE A 235 7.14 21.49 -12.05
CA ILE A 235 6.59 20.86 -13.26
C ILE A 235 5.18 21.38 -13.57
N ASN A 236 4.32 21.41 -12.55
CA ASN A 236 2.91 21.77 -12.70
C ASN A 236 2.36 22.36 -11.38
N ASP A 237 1.07 22.68 -11.40
CA ASP A 237 0.26 23.31 -10.37
C ASP A 237 -0.44 22.31 -9.43
N LEU A 238 0.12 21.10 -9.25
CA LEU A 238 -0.38 20.13 -8.29
C LEU A 238 0.30 20.27 -6.93
N PHE A 239 -0.49 20.36 -5.87
CA PHE A 239 -0.01 20.32 -4.48
C PHE A 239 -0.26 18.99 -3.79
N VAL A 240 0.58 18.71 -2.80
CA VAL A 240 0.34 17.76 -1.71
C VAL A 240 0.62 18.50 -0.41
N PHE A 241 -0.33 18.47 0.52
CA PHE A 241 -0.23 19.05 1.84
C PHE A 241 -0.54 18.00 2.91
N THR A 242 0.24 17.99 3.98
CA THR A 242 0.12 16.97 5.01
C THR A 242 0.34 17.54 6.41
N ILE A 243 -0.52 17.14 7.36
CA ILE A 243 -0.36 17.33 8.80
C ILE A 243 -0.06 15.96 9.41
N SER A 244 1.10 15.83 10.05
CA SER A 244 1.53 14.61 10.72
C SER A 244 1.61 14.82 12.23
N VAL A 245 0.86 14.00 12.98
CA VAL A 245 0.78 14.02 14.44
C VAL A 245 1.34 12.71 14.97
N ASP A 246 2.29 12.76 15.91
CA ASP A 246 2.94 11.59 16.51
C ASP A 246 2.05 10.85 17.54
N VAL A 247 0.79 10.63 17.19
CA VAL A 247 -0.20 9.83 17.91
C VAL A 247 -0.73 8.79 16.94
N GLY A 248 -0.60 7.50 17.25
CA GLY A 248 -1.04 6.41 16.38
C GLY A 248 -1.78 5.33 17.15
N SER A 249 -2.08 4.22 16.48
CA SER A 249 -2.87 3.11 17.03
C SER A 249 -2.25 2.43 18.25
N ARG A 250 -0.93 2.53 18.44
CA ARG A 250 -0.24 2.03 19.65
C ARG A 250 -0.47 2.88 20.87
N HIS A 251 -0.80 4.16 20.70
CA HIS A 251 -1.10 5.09 21.79
C HIS A 251 -2.61 5.13 22.05
N ASN A 252 -3.41 5.07 20.99
CA ASN A 252 -4.86 5.02 21.07
C ASN A 252 -5.45 4.09 19.99
N ASN A 253 -5.97 2.94 20.40
CA ASN A 253 -6.53 1.94 19.49
C ASN A 253 -7.95 2.28 18.98
N LYS A 254 -8.58 3.36 19.45
CA LYS A 254 -9.85 3.89 18.89
C LYS A 254 -9.65 4.62 17.57
N LEU A 255 -8.46 5.19 17.32
CA LEU A 255 -8.21 6.06 16.18
C LEU A 255 -8.54 5.42 14.83
N ALA A 256 -8.28 4.13 14.66
CA ALA A 256 -8.61 3.42 13.42
C ALA A 256 -10.12 3.31 13.16
N ILE A 257 -10.94 3.19 14.21
CA ILE A 257 -12.40 3.20 14.10
C ILE A 257 -12.91 4.64 13.97
N ALA A 258 -12.28 5.59 14.67
CA ALA A 258 -12.59 7.01 14.54
C ALA A 258 -12.37 7.53 13.12
N ALA A 259 -11.31 7.07 12.44
CA ALA A 259 -11.05 7.38 11.04
C ALA A 259 -12.13 6.81 10.10
N GLN A 260 -12.60 5.58 10.37
CA GLN A 260 -13.70 4.96 9.61
C GLN A 260 -15.04 5.68 9.84
N LEU A 261 -15.33 6.12 11.07
CA LEU A 261 -16.51 6.92 11.35
C LEU A 261 -16.40 8.30 10.70
N LEU A 262 -15.20 8.91 10.73
CA LEU A 262 -14.95 10.19 10.07
C LEU A 262 -15.34 10.10 8.60
N ASP A 263 -14.92 9.06 7.86
CA ASP A 263 -15.30 8.82 6.45
C ASP A 263 -16.83 8.80 6.20
N LYS A 264 -17.63 8.43 7.21
CA LYS A 264 -19.09 8.42 7.19
C LYS A 264 -19.74 9.70 7.75
N SER A 265 -18.94 10.65 8.17
CA SER A 265 -19.38 11.91 8.79
C SER A 265 -19.49 13.04 7.77
N GLY A 266 -20.41 13.96 8.00
CA GLY A 266 -20.48 15.26 7.35
C GLY A 266 -19.89 16.35 8.24
N THR A 267 -20.30 17.59 7.97
CA THR A 267 -20.03 18.76 8.83
C THR A 267 -21.34 19.48 9.17
N SER A 268 -21.27 20.59 9.91
CA SER A 268 -22.44 21.44 10.16
C SER A 268 -23.03 22.05 8.89
N LYS A 269 -22.27 22.10 7.79
CA LYS A 269 -22.69 22.68 6.51
C LYS A 269 -23.09 21.65 5.47
N TYR A 270 -22.46 20.48 5.50
CA TYR A 270 -22.61 19.45 4.47
C TYR A 270 -23.02 18.14 5.11
N SER A 271 -24.00 17.47 4.51
CA SER A 271 -24.20 16.05 4.79
C SER A 271 -22.94 15.26 4.41
N SER A 272 -22.81 14.01 4.85
CA SER A 272 -21.63 13.21 4.51
C SER A 272 -21.52 12.96 3.00
N GLU A 273 -22.66 12.78 2.31
CA GLU A 273 -22.72 12.68 0.85
C GLU A 273 -22.35 13.98 0.16
N ASP A 274 -22.92 15.12 0.59
CA ASP A 274 -22.61 16.42 0.00
C ASP A 274 -21.14 16.80 0.22
N LEU A 275 -20.57 16.46 1.37
CA LEU A 275 -19.15 16.68 1.65
C LEU A 275 -18.27 15.94 0.64
N LYS A 276 -18.58 14.68 0.31
CA LYS A 276 -17.88 13.92 -0.74
C LYS A 276 -17.99 14.60 -2.11
N LYS A 277 -19.17 15.13 -2.45
CA LYS A 277 -19.36 15.92 -3.69
C LYS A 277 -18.50 17.17 -3.69
N GLU A 278 -18.42 17.90 -2.57
CA GLU A 278 -17.60 19.11 -2.47
C GLU A 278 -16.10 18.80 -2.60
N TRP A 279 -15.60 17.73 -2.00
CA TRP A 279 -14.22 17.26 -2.23
C TRP A 279 -13.96 17.00 -3.71
N TYR A 280 -14.87 16.28 -4.37
CA TYR A 280 -14.73 15.93 -5.78
C TYR A 280 -14.81 17.16 -6.70
N LYS A 281 -15.70 18.12 -6.41
CA LYS A 281 -15.79 19.40 -7.15
C LYS A 281 -14.50 20.21 -7.06
N LEU A 282 -13.83 20.21 -5.90
CA LEU A 282 -12.54 20.85 -5.72
C LEU A 282 -11.40 20.10 -6.44
N GLY A 283 -11.64 18.87 -6.91
CA GLY A 283 -10.60 17.98 -7.41
C GLY A 283 -9.62 17.57 -6.31
N THR A 284 -10.06 17.61 -5.04
CA THR A 284 -9.20 17.41 -3.88
C THR A 284 -9.39 16.02 -3.30
N ASP A 285 -8.30 15.28 -3.21
CA ASP A 285 -8.25 14.01 -2.48
C ASP A 285 -7.96 14.30 -1.01
N PHE A 286 -8.78 13.78 -0.11
CA PHE A 286 -8.55 13.84 1.33
C PHE A 286 -8.28 12.43 1.87
N SER A 287 -7.30 12.29 2.76
CA SER A 287 -7.08 11.05 3.51
C SER A 287 -6.64 11.30 4.95
N LEU A 288 -7.04 10.41 5.84
CA LEU A 288 -6.55 10.32 7.22
C LEU A 288 -6.04 8.90 7.46
N ASN A 289 -4.74 8.76 7.63
CA ASN A 289 -4.05 7.49 7.78
C ASN A 289 -3.53 7.33 9.21
N VAL A 290 -4.04 6.32 9.93
CA VAL A 290 -3.59 6.00 11.29
C VAL A 290 -2.52 4.91 11.22
N GLY A 291 -1.26 5.30 11.42
CA GLY A 291 -0.14 4.39 11.60
C GLY A 291 0.03 3.92 13.04
N ASN A 292 1.05 3.10 13.27
CA ASN A 292 1.36 2.57 14.61
C ASN A 292 1.66 3.68 15.62
N ASN A 293 2.46 4.67 15.23
CA ASN A 293 2.99 5.72 16.11
C ASN A 293 2.61 7.14 15.66
N GLU A 294 1.98 7.29 14.50
CA GLU A 294 1.71 8.58 13.86
C GLU A 294 0.39 8.50 13.11
N THR A 295 -0.37 9.59 13.11
CA THR A 295 -1.55 9.79 12.27
C THR A 295 -1.26 10.92 11.30
N THR A 296 -1.56 10.68 10.03
CA THR A 296 -1.25 11.59 8.93
C THR A 296 -2.53 12.00 8.21
N ILE A 297 -2.83 13.29 8.21
CA ILE A 297 -3.90 13.91 7.44
C ILE A 297 -3.27 14.48 6.18
N SER A 298 -3.76 14.10 5.00
CA SER A 298 -3.22 14.57 3.73
C SER A 298 -4.32 15.05 2.79
N ILE A 299 -4.05 16.15 2.09
CA ILE A 299 -4.83 16.58 0.94
C ILE A 299 -3.93 16.83 -0.27
N SER A 300 -4.44 16.53 -1.46
CA SER A 300 -3.79 16.84 -2.73
C SER A 300 -4.79 17.33 -3.75
N GLY A 301 -4.37 18.21 -4.65
CA GLY A 301 -5.24 18.81 -5.65
C GLY A 301 -4.53 19.87 -6.49
N LEU A 302 -5.32 20.73 -7.13
CA LEU A 302 -4.84 21.87 -7.92
C LEU A 302 -4.58 23.08 -7.02
N ASP A 303 -3.51 23.83 -7.28
CA ASP A 303 -3.10 24.98 -6.48
C ASP A 303 -4.21 26.04 -6.33
N GLU A 304 -5.03 26.25 -7.37
CA GLU A 304 -6.17 27.18 -7.33
C GLU A 304 -7.18 26.84 -6.23
N ASN A 305 -7.27 25.56 -5.82
CA ASN A 305 -8.17 25.06 -4.80
C ASN A 305 -7.50 24.82 -3.45
N PHE A 306 -6.21 25.15 -3.27
CA PHE A 306 -5.47 24.86 -2.04
C PHE A 306 -6.12 25.49 -0.80
N GLY A 307 -6.44 26.79 -0.84
CA GLY A 307 -7.07 27.47 0.29
C GLY A 307 -8.44 26.90 0.66
N ALA A 308 -9.30 26.66 -0.33
CA ALA A 308 -10.61 26.04 -0.14
C ALA A 308 -10.50 24.63 0.45
N SER A 309 -9.51 23.86 -0.02
CA SER A 309 -9.23 22.50 0.45
C SER A 309 -8.78 22.47 1.91
N VAL A 310 -7.87 23.37 2.30
CA VAL A 310 -7.44 23.50 3.71
C VAL A 310 -8.63 23.92 4.59
N ALA A 311 -9.44 24.88 4.13
CA ALA A 311 -10.62 25.33 4.86
C ALA A 311 -11.62 24.19 5.11
N LEU A 312 -11.95 23.42 4.07
CA LEU A 312 -12.85 22.27 4.17
C LEU A 312 -12.29 21.17 5.06
N THR A 313 -10.97 20.94 5.00
CA THR A 313 -10.26 19.98 5.85
C THR A 313 -10.42 20.36 7.33
N MET A 314 -10.22 21.64 7.64
CA MET A 314 -10.31 22.13 9.02
C MET A 314 -11.75 22.13 9.54
N ASP A 315 -12.74 22.47 8.70
CA ASP A 315 -14.17 22.35 9.04
C ASP A 315 -14.51 20.89 9.39
N TYR A 316 -14.07 19.96 8.55
CA TYR A 316 -14.34 18.52 8.70
C TYR A 316 -13.68 17.89 9.92
N LEU A 317 -12.41 18.20 10.20
CA LEU A 317 -11.71 17.65 11.36
C LEU A 317 -12.18 18.25 12.69
N LYS A 318 -12.58 19.53 12.69
CA LYS A 318 -12.99 20.24 13.91
C LYS A 318 -14.47 20.05 14.23
N GLN A 319 -15.32 19.86 13.23
CA GLN A 319 -16.76 19.73 13.39
C GLN A 319 -17.35 18.55 12.61
N PRO A 320 -16.82 17.33 12.77
CA PRO A 320 -17.45 16.16 12.15
C PRO A 320 -18.83 15.91 12.77
N ILE A 321 -19.79 15.50 11.95
CA ILE A 321 -21.15 15.16 12.39
C ILE A 321 -21.56 13.82 11.78
N ALA A 322 -22.05 12.92 12.61
CA ALA A 322 -22.66 11.64 12.24
C ALA A 322 -23.77 11.32 13.23
N ASP A 323 -24.72 10.49 12.84
CA ASP A 323 -25.76 10.00 13.76
C ASP A 323 -25.39 8.64 14.37
N ALA A 324 -26.12 8.25 15.41
CA ALA A 324 -25.89 6.98 16.09
C ALA A 324 -26.15 5.77 15.18
N ALA A 325 -27.12 5.86 14.26
CA ALA A 325 -27.45 4.78 13.33
C ALA A 325 -26.29 4.48 12.35
N THR A 326 -25.58 5.52 11.91
CA THR A 326 -24.37 5.41 11.07
C THR A 326 -23.30 4.61 11.81
N LEU A 327 -23.07 4.90 13.09
CA LEU A 327 -22.11 4.16 13.91
C LEU A 327 -22.58 2.72 14.16
N GLU A 328 -23.85 2.49 14.44
CA GLU A 328 -24.41 1.15 14.64
C GLU A 328 -24.19 0.27 13.40
N GLU A 329 -24.43 0.79 12.20
CA GLU A 329 -24.18 0.05 10.96
C GLU A 329 -22.69 -0.14 10.69
N LEU A 330 -21.86 0.88 10.98
CA LEU A 330 -20.41 0.77 10.86
C LEU A 330 -19.85 -0.31 11.80
N VAL A 331 -20.33 -0.40 13.04
CA VAL A 331 -19.95 -1.46 13.99
C VAL A 331 -20.26 -2.83 13.41
N LYS A 332 -21.43 -3.06 12.83
CA LYS A 332 -21.77 -4.35 12.19
C LYS A 332 -20.81 -4.67 11.05
N ILE A 333 -20.49 -3.70 10.19
CA ILE A 333 -19.53 -3.88 9.08
C ILE A 333 -18.14 -4.23 9.63
N ILE A 334 -17.66 -3.54 10.67
CA ILE A 334 -16.38 -3.82 11.31
C ILE A 334 -16.33 -5.25 11.85
N LEU A 335 -17.36 -5.68 12.57
CA LEU A 335 -17.43 -7.02 13.15
C LEU A 335 -17.49 -8.10 12.05
N ALA A 336 -18.31 -7.91 11.02
CA ALA A 336 -18.36 -8.82 9.88
C ALA A 336 -17.00 -8.92 9.15
N ASN A 337 -16.29 -7.80 8.99
CA ASN A 337 -14.96 -7.79 8.39
C ASN A 337 -13.91 -8.52 9.27
N ARG A 338 -14.03 -8.45 10.60
CA ARG A 338 -13.18 -9.24 11.52
C ARG A 338 -13.43 -10.73 11.38
N GLU A 339 -14.69 -11.15 11.29
CA GLU A 339 -15.05 -12.55 11.08
C GLU A 339 -14.56 -13.09 9.72
N ASP A 340 -14.64 -12.28 8.67
CA ASP A 340 -14.08 -12.67 7.37
C ASP A 340 -12.55 -12.71 7.38
N ALA A 341 -11.90 -11.82 8.14
CA ALA A 341 -10.45 -11.86 8.32
C ALA A 341 -10.00 -13.17 9.01
N LYS A 342 -10.78 -13.71 9.96
CA LYS A 342 -10.51 -15.01 10.61
C LYS A 342 -10.59 -16.20 9.64
N LYS A 343 -11.26 -16.05 8.48
CA LYS A 343 -11.34 -17.10 7.43
C LYS A 343 -10.23 -16.98 6.39
N ASN A 344 -9.72 -15.76 6.17
CA ASN A 344 -8.75 -15.44 5.13
C ASN A 344 -7.31 -15.86 5.51
N HIS A 345 -6.69 -16.74 4.72
CA HIS A 345 -5.35 -17.26 5.02
C HIS A 345 -4.25 -16.17 5.09
N ARG A 346 -4.38 -15.06 4.35
CA ARG A 346 -3.43 -13.94 4.40
C ARG A 346 -3.56 -13.16 5.71
N SER A 347 -4.79 -12.94 6.16
CA SER A 347 -5.08 -12.30 7.45
C SER A 347 -4.59 -13.17 8.62
N ILE A 348 -4.88 -14.47 8.58
CA ILE A 348 -4.39 -15.45 9.58
C ILE A 348 -2.86 -15.46 9.63
N ARG A 349 -2.17 -15.54 8.48
CA ARG A 349 -0.70 -15.44 8.42
C ARG A 349 -0.20 -14.14 9.06
N GLY A 350 -0.81 -13.01 8.73
CA GLY A 350 -0.43 -11.72 9.31
C GLY A 350 -0.59 -11.67 10.84
N ALA A 351 -1.67 -12.25 11.36
CA ALA A 351 -1.92 -12.38 12.79
C ALA A 351 -0.91 -13.30 13.47
N LEU A 352 -0.70 -14.49 12.89
CA LEU A 352 0.26 -15.48 13.36
C LEU A 352 1.68 -14.93 13.42
N VAL A 353 2.15 -14.26 12.37
CA VAL A 353 3.51 -13.66 12.33
C VAL A 353 3.63 -12.55 13.38
N ASN A 354 2.61 -11.71 13.55
CA ASN A 354 2.69 -10.62 14.52
C ASN A 354 2.63 -11.12 15.96
N TYR A 355 1.80 -12.14 16.24
CA TYR A 355 1.79 -12.84 17.51
C TYR A 355 3.11 -13.58 17.76
N ASN A 356 3.64 -14.26 16.75
CA ASN A 356 4.97 -14.85 16.82
C ASN A 356 6.03 -13.80 17.16
N ARG A 357 5.92 -12.57 16.66
CA ARG A 357 6.93 -11.55 16.95
C ARG A 357 6.80 -10.94 18.35
N HIS A 358 5.57 -10.72 18.82
CA HIS A 358 5.29 -9.83 19.96
C HIS A 358 4.44 -10.46 21.07
N GLY A 359 4.00 -11.71 20.94
CA GLY A 359 3.09 -12.36 21.88
C GLY A 359 1.80 -11.56 22.07
N GLU A 360 1.42 -11.35 23.33
CA GLU A 360 0.22 -10.58 23.73
C GLU A 360 0.24 -9.12 23.25
N ASP A 361 1.41 -8.54 22.95
CA ASP A 361 1.53 -7.21 22.37
C ASP A 361 1.23 -7.16 20.86
N SER A 362 0.81 -8.27 20.27
CA SER A 362 0.34 -8.37 18.88
C SER A 362 -0.68 -7.28 18.58
N ARG A 363 -0.52 -6.60 17.43
CA ARG A 363 -1.46 -5.57 16.98
C ARG A 363 -2.88 -6.10 16.81
N TYR A 364 -3.03 -7.41 16.57
CA TYR A 364 -4.33 -8.07 16.41
C TYR A 364 -5.01 -8.33 17.75
N LEU A 365 -4.23 -8.54 18.82
CA LEU A 365 -4.71 -8.67 20.20
C LEU A 365 -4.88 -7.32 20.90
N ARG A 366 -4.28 -6.25 20.37
CA ARG A 366 -4.40 -4.88 20.91
C ARG A 366 -5.56 -4.07 20.31
N LEU A 367 -6.30 -4.62 19.35
CA LEU A 367 -7.52 -4.00 18.86
C LEU A 367 -8.55 -3.91 20.00
N LEU A 368 -9.55 -3.04 19.86
CA LEU A 368 -10.66 -3.05 20.81
C LEU A 368 -11.43 -4.37 20.70
N PRO A 369 -11.73 -5.05 21.82
CA PRO A 369 -12.60 -6.22 21.84
C PRO A 369 -13.97 -5.89 21.23
N SER A 370 -14.65 -6.86 20.63
CA SER A 370 -15.94 -6.66 19.97
C SER A 370 -17.00 -6.07 20.90
N ALA A 371 -17.03 -6.49 22.17
CA ALA A 371 -17.92 -5.90 23.18
C ALA A 371 -17.62 -4.41 23.45
N ALA A 372 -16.36 -3.99 23.38
CA ALA A 372 -15.97 -2.59 23.52
C ALA A 372 -16.30 -1.79 22.25
N VAL A 373 -16.14 -2.39 21.06
CA VAL A 373 -16.53 -1.78 19.78
C VAL A 373 -18.04 -1.48 19.76
N GLN A 374 -18.87 -2.38 20.28
CA GLN A 374 -20.32 -2.20 20.39
C GLN A 374 -20.75 -1.08 21.35
N GLN A 375 -19.87 -0.65 22.26
CA GLN A 375 -20.16 0.39 23.25
C GLN A 375 -19.62 1.77 22.84
N LEU A 376 -18.93 1.86 21.70
CA LEU A 376 -18.41 3.13 21.20
C LEU A 376 -19.55 4.11 20.91
N THR A 377 -19.26 5.40 21.13
CA THR A 377 -20.19 6.49 20.81
C THR A 377 -19.61 7.40 19.73
N VAL A 378 -20.48 8.09 18.99
CA VAL A 378 -20.08 9.05 17.95
C VAL A 378 -19.21 10.15 18.57
N ASP A 379 -19.66 10.75 19.67
CA ASP A 379 -18.96 11.82 20.38
C ASP A 379 -17.55 11.41 20.82
N GLU A 380 -17.39 10.18 21.30
CA GLU A 380 -16.10 9.66 21.72
C GLU A 380 -15.14 9.58 20.54
N LEU A 381 -15.56 8.97 19.43
CA LEU A 381 -14.72 8.78 18.24
C LEU A 381 -14.38 10.11 17.56
N HIS A 382 -15.33 11.04 17.45
CA HIS A 382 -15.08 12.37 16.90
C HIS A 382 -14.09 13.18 17.75
N LYS A 383 -14.16 13.07 19.09
CA LYS A 383 -13.19 13.70 19.98
C LYS A 383 -11.78 13.18 19.76
N GLU A 384 -11.60 11.91 19.42
CA GLU A 384 -10.27 11.37 19.11
C GLU A 384 -9.66 12.04 17.86
N ILE A 385 -10.48 12.31 16.83
CA ILE A 385 -10.03 13.03 15.64
C ILE A 385 -9.71 14.49 15.95
N GLN A 386 -10.61 15.19 16.65
CA GLN A 386 -10.42 16.59 17.05
C GLN A 386 -9.16 16.75 17.91
N GLY A 387 -8.92 15.80 18.83
CA GLY A 387 -7.80 15.79 19.75
C GLY A 387 -6.43 15.75 19.06
N LEU A 388 -6.33 15.19 17.84
CA LEU A 388 -5.07 15.16 17.08
C LEU A 388 -4.49 16.56 16.85
N LEU A 389 -5.34 17.56 16.61
CA LEU A 389 -4.92 18.94 16.36
C LEU A 389 -4.47 19.69 17.62
N SER A 390 -4.65 19.11 18.81
CA SER A 390 -4.21 19.69 20.09
C SER A 390 -2.73 19.41 20.41
N TYR A 391 -2.07 18.57 19.62
CA TYR A 391 -0.67 18.21 19.80
C TYR A 391 0.26 18.99 18.88
N LYS A 392 1.52 19.14 19.29
CA LYS A 392 2.62 19.55 18.41
C LYS A 392 2.69 18.57 17.25
N HIS A 393 2.75 19.11 16.04
CA HIS A 393 2.67 18.36 14.81
C HIS A 393 3.64 18.90 13.77
N THR A 394 3.83 18.15 12.69
CA THR A 394 4.63 18.58 11.54
C THR A 394 3.70 18.88 10.38
N ILE A 395 3.96 20.00 9.70
CA ILE A 395 3.27 20.36 8.47
C ILE A 395 4.25 20.17 7.31
N SER A 396 3.77 19.64 6.19
CA SER A 396 4.53 19.62 4.93
C SER A 396 3.69 20.05 3.75
N TYR A 397 4.31 20.77 2.82
CA TYR A 397 3.73 21.18 1.55
C TYR A 397 4.71 20.89 0.42
N THR A 398 4.20 20.32 -0.67
CA THR A 398 4.92 20.22 -1.94
C THR A 398 4.00 20.59 -3.09
N GLY A 399 4.26 21.72 -3.74
CA GLY A 399 3.42 22.26 -4.82
C GLY A 399 4.06 23.51 -5.41
N SER A 400 3.38 24.21 -6.32
CA SER A 400 3.98 25.36 -7.01
C SER A 400 3.82 26.69 -6.27
N ILE A 401 2.88 26.76 -5.30
CA ILE A 401 2.59 27.96 -4.50
C ILE A 401 3.84 28.33 -3.66
N PRO A 402 4.28 29.60 -3.67
CA PRO A 402 5.37 30.08 -2.83
C PRO A 402 5.17 29.85 -1.33
N LEU A 403 6.27 29.61 -0.60
CA LEU A 403 6.26 29.30 0.84
C LEU A 403 5.52 30.35 1.70
N ASP A 404 5.69 31.63 1.40
CA ASP A 404 5.04 32.73 2.10
C ASP A 404 3.53 32.76 1.88
N GLU A 405 3.07 32.49 0.66
CA GLU A 405 1.65 32.36 0.32
C GLU A 405 1.01 31.10 0.96
N VAL A 406 1.73 29.97 0.99
CA VAL A 406 1.32 28.79 1.76
C VAL A 406 1.17 29.15 3.22
N GLY A 407 2.17 29.81 3.81
CA GLY A 407 2.15 30.24 5.20
C GLY A 407 0.99 31.18 5.52
N ALA A 408 0.65 32.11 4.63
CA ALA A 408 -0.50 33.00 4.78
C ALA A 408 -1.83 32.24 4.72
N THR A 409 -1.98 31.31 3.78
CA THR A 409 -3.18 30.46 3.64
C THR A 409 -3.40 29.61 4.89
N LEU A 410 -2.33 29.00 5.42
CA LEU A 410 -2.40 28.21 6.64
C LEU A 410 -2.79 29.07 7.85
N LYS A 411 -2.23 30.26 8.00
CA LYS A 411 -2.61 31.18 9.10
C LYS A 411 -4.10 31.58 9.03
N ALA A 412 -4.67 31.67 7.83
CA ALA A 412 -6.07 32.02 7.65
C ALA A 412 -7.03 30.86 8.01
N HIS A 413 -6.68 29.62 7.67
CA HIS A 413 -7.60 28.47 7.78
C HIS A 413 -7.26 27.47 8.89
N HIS A 414 -5.98 27.38 9.28
CA HIS A 414 -5.47 26.58 10.41
C HIS A 414 -4.72 27.46 11.42
N PRO A 415 -5.39 28.47 12.02
CA PRO A 415 -4.79 29.24 13.10
C PRO A 415 -4.57 28.36 14.33
N ILE A 416 -3.36 28.42 14.88
CA ILE A 416 -3.00 27.78 16.14
C ILE A 416 -2.91 28.91 17.17
N SER A 417 -3.91 29.00 18.04
CA SER A 417 -4.00 30.04 19.08
C SER A 417 -3.76 29.51 20.49
N GLU A 418 -3.83 28.19 20.67
CA GLU A 418 -3.64 27.53 21.96
C GLU A 418 -2.26 26.89 22.06
N ALA A 419 -1.77 26.76 23.30
CA ALA A 419 -0.55 26.02 23.57
C ALA A 419 -0.77 24.54 23.25
N LEU A 420 0.05 24.00 22.34
CA LEU A 420 -0.05 22.62 21.92
C LEU A 420 0.60 21.65 22.93
N GLY A 421 -0.08 20.54 23.18
CA GLY A 421 0.44 19.43 23.96
C GLY A 421 1.62 18.74 23.27
N THR A 422 2.45 18.05 24.05
CA THR A 422 3.53 17.22 23.47
C THR A 422 2.97 15.83 23.17
N PRO A 423 3.16 15.27 21.95
CA PRO A 423 2.77 13.91 21.63
C PRO A 423 3.38 12.89 22.62
N PRO A 424 2.74 11.73 22.83
CA PRO A 424 3.33 10.65 23.60
C PRO A 424 4.64 10.17 22.94
N PRO A 425 5.59 9.64 23.73
CA PRO A 425 6.80 9.05 23.17
C PRO A 425 6.44 7.85 22.28
N TYR A 426 7.22 7.63 21.22
CA TYR A 426 7.00 6.48 20.34
C TYR A 426 7.07 5.16 21.10
N TYR A 427 6.12 4.28 20.79
CA TYR A 427 6.09 2.94 21.31
C TYR A 427 6.74 1.96 20.32
N PHE A 428 7.88 1.38 20.71
CA PHE A 428 8.62 0.39 19.91
C PHE A 428 8.46 -1.01 20.51
N LEU A 429 7.97 -1.95 19.71
CA LEU A 429 7.91 -3.36 20.09
C LEU A 429 9.20 -4.05 19.63
N LYS A 430 9.80 -4.84 20.53
CA LYS A 430 10.92 -5.72 20.18
C LYS A 430 10.40 -7.10 19.79
N THR A 431 11.12 -7.75 18.90
CA THR A 431 10.90 -9.14 18.54
C THR A 431 11.34 -10.02 19.69
N ARG A 432 10.53 -11.02 20.07
CA ARG A 432 10.92 -11.99 21.10
C ARG A 432 12.16 -12.77 20.66
N VAL A 433 12.96 -13.19 21.63
CA VAL A 433 14.18 -13.98 21.38
C VAL A 433 13.99 -15.34 22.03
N PRO A 434 13.64 -16.38 21.28
CA PRO A 434 13.42 -17.70 21.87
C PRO A 434 14.77 -18.33 22.22
N GLU A 435 14.80 -19.22 23.23
CA GLU A 435 16.04 -19.93 23.60
C GLU A 435 16.53 -20.87 22.49
N LYS A 436 15.59 -21.42 21.72
CA LYS A 436 15.81 -22.29 20.57
C LYS A 436 14.83 -21.92 19.47
N THR A 437 15.08 -22.38 18.24
CA THR A 437 14.14 -22.20 17.14
C THR A 437 12.75 -22.74 17.49
N GLU A 438 11.73 -21.93 17.23
CA GLU A 438 10.33 -22.24 17.55
C GLU A 438 9.46 -22.11 16.29
N ILE A 439 8.49 -23.00 16.15
CA ILE A 439 7.56 -23.06 15.02
C ILE A 439 6.14 -22.89 15.57
N LEU A 440 5.52 -21.75 15.29
CA LEU A 440 4.09 -21.56 15.46
C LEU A 440 3.36 -22.06 14.21
N PHE A 441 2.52 -23.08 14.37
CA PHE A 441 1.81 -23.75 13.28
C PHE A 441 0.30 -23.53 13.39
N PHE A 442 -0.30 -22.96 12.35
CA PHE A 442 -1.75 -22.84 12.20
C PHE A 442 -2.23 -23.82 11.12
N ASN A 443 -3.02 -24.82 11.52
CA ASN A 443 -3.58 -25.79 10.60
C ASN A 443 -4.69 -25.17 9.74
N LYS A 444 -4.52 -25.18 8.42
CA LYS A 444 -5.55 -24.75 7.47
C LYS A 444 -5.48 -25.60 6.21
N GLU A 445 -6.60 -26.17 5.81
CA GLU A 445 -6.69 -26.90 4.54
C GLU A 445 -6.40 -25.94 3.37
N MET A 446 -5.29 -26.19 2.67
CA MET A 446 -4.87 -25.44 1.50
C MET A 446 -3.81 -26.21 0.71
N ALA A 447 -3.69 -25.93 -0.59
CA ALA A 447 -2.68 -26.56 -1.46
C ALA A 447 -1.26 -26.04 -1.21
N GLN A 448 -1.13 -24.79 -0.75
CA GLN A 448 0.15 -24.09 -0.62
C GLN A 448 0.37 -23.59 0.81
N SER A 449 1.42 -24.06 1.48
CA SER A 449 1.86 -23.52 2.76
C SER A 449 2.44 -22.13 2.63
N GLN A 450 2.23 -21.32 3.66
CA GLN A 450 2.84 -20.02 3.83
C GLN A 450 3.76 -20.08 5.05
N VAL A 451 5.05 -19.83 4.83
CA VAL A 451 6.08 -19.92 5.87
C VAL A 451 6.81 -18.60 6.00
N ASP A 452 6.91 -18.09 7.22
CA ASP A 452 7.74 -16.95 7.59
C ASP A 452 8.81 -17.39 8.59
N ILE A 453 10.04 -16.91 8.42
CA ILE A 453 11.19 -17.20 9.30
C ILE A 453 11.79 -15.87 9.71
N GLU A 454 11.76 -15.55 11.01
CA GLU A 454 12.14 -14.23 11.52
C GLU A 454 13.07 -14.31 12.73
N PHE A 455 13.89 -13.28 12.92
CA PHE A 455 14.51 -12.99 14.20
C PHE A 455 14.83 -11.50 14.32
N GLY A 456 14.75 -10.99 15.55
CA GLY A 456 15.11 -9.61 15.86
C GLY A 456 16.62 -9.39 15.76
N GLY A 457 17.02 -8.33 15.06
CA GLY A 457 18.40 -7.85 15.05
C GLY A 457 18.67 -6.88 16.20
N GLU A 458 19.82 -6.24 16.14
CA GLU A 458 20.14 -5.07 16.96
C GLU A 458 19.30 -3.84 16.57
N ASP A 459 19.30 -2.81 17.42
CA ASP A 459 18.66 -1.52 17.09
C ASP A 459 19.39 -0.84 15.91
N TYR A 460 18.69 0.06 15.19
CA TYR A 460 19.24 0.73 14.00
C TYR A 460 20.63 1.34 14.24
N ASN A 461 21.58 1.04 13.35
CA ASN A 461 22.90 1.65 13.31
C ASN A 461 23.28 2.04 11.87
N GLU A 462 23.50 3.34 11.65
CA GLU A 462 23.88 3.89 10.34
C GLU A 462 25.16 3.25 9.77
N ALA A 463 26.12 2.91 10.64
CA ALA A 463 27.40 2.34 10.22
C ALA A 463 27.25 0.98 9.53
N ASN A 464 26.21 0.22 9.87
CA ASN A 464 25.93 -1.10 9.28
C ASN A 464 25.14 -1.00 7.98
N ASN A 465 24.62 0.18 7.61
CA ASN A 465 23.75 0.35 6.46
C ASN A 465 24.40 -0.07 5.11
N PRO A 466 25.68 0.26 4.82
CA PRO A 466 26.36 -0.24 3.61
C PRO A 466 26.40 -1.77 3.53
N ALA A 467 26.76 -2.44 4.64
CA ALA A 467 26.84 -3.90 4.70
C ALA A 467 25.45 -4.55 4.56
N ILE A 468 24.43 -3.99 5.22
CA ILE A 468 23.02 -4.43 5.10
C ILE A 468 22.53 -4.32 3.66
N GLN A 469 22.87 -3.24 2.94
CA GLN A 469 22.48 -3.07 1.55
C GLN A 469 23.15 -4.08 0.62
N LEU A 470 24.44 -4.37 0.83
CA LEU A 470 25.16 -5.39 0.08
C LEU A 470 24.60 -6.78 0.36
N TYR A 471 24.42 -7.12 1.64
CA TYR A 471 23.80 -8.38 2.06
C TYR A 471 22.43 -8.57 1.41
N ASN A 472 21.54 -7.58 1.49
CA ASN A 472 20.21 -7.68 0.89
C ASN A 472 20.25 -7.79 -0.65
N ALA A 473 21.17 -7.08 -1.32
CA ALA A 473 21.32 -7.16 -2.77
C ALA A 473 21.86 -8.53 -3.21
N TYR A 474 22.78 -9.11 -2.46
CA TYR A 474 23.41 -10.39 -2.73
C TYR A 474 22.49 -11.58 -2.38
N PHE A 475 21.93 -11.56 -1.17
CA PHE A 475 21.12 -12.65 -0.64
C PHE A 475 19.72 -12.70 -1.27
N ALA A 476 19.10 -11.54 -1.49
CA ALA A 476 17.70 -11.44 -1.86
C ALA A 476 17.40 -10.31 -2.88
N GLY A 477 18.34 -10.03 -3.78
CA GLY A 477 18.23 -8.98 -4.82
C GLY A 477 17.18 -9.19 -5.91
N GLY A 478 16.15 -10.02 -5.68
CA GLY A 478 15.19 -10.46 -6.69
C GLY A 478 15.62 -11.77 -7.34
N MET A 479 15.41 -11.90 -8.65
CA MET A 479 15.71 -13.15 -9.36
C MET A 479 17.19 -13.52 -9.34
N SER A 480 18.11 -12.56 -9.22
CA SER A 480 19.55 -12.81 -9.14
C SER A 480 20.06 -13.09 -7.72
N GLY A 481 19.22 -12.94 -6.70
CA GLY A 481 19.62 -13.21 -5.31
C GLY A 481 19.71 -14.70 -5.01
N ILE A 482 20.59 -15.07 -4.07
CA ILE A 482 20.80 -16.46 -3.64
C ILE A 482 19.49 -17.16 -3.29
N VAL A 483 18.62 -16.54 -2.48
CA VAL A 483 17.37 -17.16 -2.04
C VAL A 483 16.50 -17.60 -3.21
N PHE A 484 16.40 -16.77 -4.26
CA PHE A 484 15.60 -17.09 -5.44
C PHE A 484 16.27 -18.20 -6.26
N GLN A 485 17.57 -18.06 -6.54
CA GLN A 485 18.33 -19.02 -7.36
C GLN A 485 18.34 -20.41 -6.72
N GLU A 486 18.60 -20.51 -5.42
CA GLU A 486 18.75 -21.79 -4.74
C GLU A 486 17.40 -22.47 -4.43
N LEU A 487 16.39 -21.72 -3.97
CA LEU A 487 15.11 -22.34 -3.55
C LEU A 487 14.13 -22.51 -4.70
N ARG A 488 14.09 -21.57 -5.65
CA ARG A 488 13.15 -21.62 -6.78
C ARG A 488 13.78 -22.26 -8.01
N GLU A 489 14.91 -21.75 -8.48
CA GLU A 489 15.47 -22.19 -9.78
C GLU A 489 16.18 -23.56 -9.66
N ALA A 490 17.05 -23.74 -8.67
CA ALA A 490 17.82 -24.97 -8.54
C ALA A 490 16.99 -26.14 -7.97
N ARG A 491 16.15 -25.88 -6.96
CA ARG A 491 15.44 -26.94 -6.20
C ARG A 491 13.93 -27.02 -6.45
N ALA A 492 13.33 -26.05 -7.16
CA ALA A 492 11.90 -25.98 -7.42
C ALA A 492 11.01 -26.17 -6.16
N LEU A 493 11.44 -25.63 -5.01
CA LEU A 493 10.74 -25.77 -3.74
C LEU A 493 9.60 -24.75 -3.59
N ALA A 494 9.72 -23.57 -4.20
CA ALA A 494 8.86 -22.43 -3.93
C ALA A 494 8.17 -21.87 -5.18
N TYR A 495 6.90 -21.47 -5.03
CA TYR A 495 6.21 -20.60 -5.99
C TYR A 495 6.54 -19.13 -5.79
N SER A 496 6.93 -18.75 -4.57
CA SER A 496 7.41 -17.42 -4.20
C SER A 496 8.35 -17.54 -3.02
N THR A 497 9.48 -16.84 -3.05
CA THR A 497 10.41 -16.78 -1.92
C THR A 497 11.08 -15.41 -1.87
N PHE A 498 11.27 -14.89 -0.66
CA PHE A 498 11.88 -13.60 -0.40
C PHE A 498 12.64 -13.66 0.93
N ALA A 499 13.66 -12.84 1.09
CA ALA A 499 14.28 -12.58 2.39
C ALA A 499 14.79 -11.15 2.45
N ARG A 500 14.96 -10.61 3.65
CA ARG A 500 15.53 -9.28 3.86
C ARG A 500 15.95 -9.08 5.31
N TYR A 501 17.09 -8.45 5.48
CA TYR A 501 17.45 -7.76 6.72
C TYR A 501 16.91 -6.33 6.67
N ALA A 502 15.76 -6.10 7.30
CA ALA A 502 15.06 -4.82 7.35
C ALA A 502 15.60 -3.93 8.48
N THR A 503 15.86 -2.67 8.18
CA THR A 503 16.33 -1.70 9.16
C THR A 503 15.18 -1.04 9.91
N GLY A 504 15.39 -0.73 11.19
CA GLY A 504 14.50 0.19 11.93
C GLY A 504 14.33 1.53 11.20
N SER A 505 13.18 2.16 11.37
CA SER A 505 12.80 3.42 10.70
C SER A 505 13.02 4.66 11.55
N ARG A 506 13.32 4.47 12.84
CA ARG A 506 13.53 5.50 13.86
C ARG A 506 14.67 5.08 14.78
N ARG A 507 15.33 6.06 15.41
CA ARG A 507 16.33 5.77 16.44
C ARG A 507 15.71 4.95 17.57
N GLY A 508 16.39 3.86 17.96
CA GLY A 508 15.92 2.92 18.98
C GLY A 508 14.95 1.85 18.49
N GLU A 509 14.57 1.86 17.20
CA GLU A 509 13.78 0.78 16.61
C GLU A 509 14.69 -0.39 16.20
N GLN A 510 14.22 -1.61 16.48
CA GLN A 510 14.95 -2.85 16.21
C GLN A 510 15.01 -3.15 14.70
N ASN A 511 16.15 -3.65 14.22
CA ASN A 511 16.25 -4.29 12.92
C ASN A 511 15.56 -5.67 12.95
N LEU A 512 15.21 -6.21 11.79
CA LEU A 512 14.54 -7.50 11.66
C LEU A 512 15.09 -8.26 10.46
N MET A 513 15.58 -9.48 10.69
CA MET A 513 15.73 -10.44 9.61
C MET A 513 14.40 -11.15 9.40
N TRP A 514 13.90 -11.17 8.18
CA TRP A 514 12.72 -11.95 7.83
C TRP A 514 12.91 -12.64 6.48
N GLY A 515 12.46 -13.88 6.40
CA GLY A 515 12.39 -14.71 5.21
C GLY A 515 10.98 -15.23 5.02
N TYR A 516 10.59 -15.46 3.77
CA TYR A 516 9.30 -16.01 3.42
C TYR A 516 9.44 -17.02 2.29
N ILE A 517 8.70 -18.12 2.40
CA ILE A 517 8.59 -19.12 1.36
C ILE A 517 7.16 -19.64 1.26
N ALA A 518 6.65 -19.66 0.02
CA ALA A 518 5.34 -20.17 -0.32
C ALA A 518 5.51 -21.41 -1.20
N CYS A 519 5.20 -22.58 -0.65
CA CYS A 519 5.51 -23.89 -1.25
C CYS A 519 4.31 -24.83 -1.19
N GLN A 520 4.36 -25.92 -1.95
CA GLN A 520 3.38 -27.00 -1.82
C GLN A 520 3.43 -27.55 -0.39
N ALA A 521 2.27 -27.97 0.15
CA ALA A 521 2.17 -28.36 1.55
C ALA A 521 3.17 -29.49 1.94
N ASP A 522 3.32 -30.50 1.09
CA ASP A 522 4.27 -31.61 1.27
C ASP A 522 5.74 -31.21 1.31
N LYS A 523 6.12 -30.13 0.61
CA LYS A 523 7.50 -29.62 0.59
C LYS A 523 7.84 -28.70 1.76
N THR A 524 6.89 -28.39 2.63
CA THR A 524 7.07 -27.40 3.70
C THR A 524 8.31 -27.66 4.57
N PRO A 525 8.55 -28.88 5.07
CA PRO A 525 9.72 -29.14 5.92
C PRO A 525 11.04 -28.92 5.18
N GLU A 526 11.15 -29.39 3.94
CA GLU A 526 12.34 -29.19 3.10
C GLU A 526 12.59 -27.72 2.77
N ALA A 527 11.52 -26.98 2.46
CA ALA A 527 11.58 -25.55 2.18
C ALA A 527 12.04 -24.74 3.41
N VAL A 528 11.57 -25.10 4.61
CA VAL A 528 11.98 -24.50 5.88
C VAL A 528 13.47 -24.75 6.14
N GLU A 529 13.90 -26.01 6.05
CA GLU A 529 15.30 -26.40 6.25
C GLU A 529 16.24 -25.69 5.27
N ALA A 530 15.88 -25.68 3.98
CA ALA A 530 16.69 -25.05 2.95
C ALA A 530 16.81 -23.53 3.13
N LEU A 531 15.73 -22.85 3.54
CA LEU A 531 15.79 -21.41 3.79
C LEU A 531 16.60 -21.08 5.05
N ILE A 532 16.48 -21.88 6.11
CA ILE A 532 17.31 -21.74 7.32
C ILE A 532 18.79 -21.92 6.98
N ASP A 533 19.11 -22.96 6.21
CA ASP A 533 20.47 -23.25 5.78
C ASP A 533 21.06 -22.08 4.99
N LEU A 534 20.32 -21.49 4.04
CA LEU A 534 20.80 -20.32 3.31
C LEU A 534 21.02 -19.08 4.20
N ILE A 535 20.16 -18.89 5.22
CA ILE A 535 20.29 -17.78 6.18
C ILE A 535 21.53 -17.98 7.05
N ASP A 536 21.81 -19.19 7.51
CA ASP A 536 22.91 -19.47 8.45
C ASP A 536 24.24 -19.77 7.74
N ASN A 537 24.20 -20.32 6.54
CA ASN A 537 25.35 -20.77 5.75
C ASN A 537 25.31 -20.10 4.37
N LEU A 538 25.58 -18.79 4.35
CA LEU A 538 25.54 -17.98 3.14
C LEU A 538 26.56 -18.49 2.10
N PRO A 539 26.13 -18.97 0.92
CA PRO A 539 27.05 -19.38 -0.14
C PRO A 539 27.90 -18.21 -0.64
N GLU A 540 29.21 -18.41 -0.78
CA GLU A 540 30.14 -17.40 -1.28
C GLU A 540 30.30 -17.50 -2.80
N SER A 541 30.14 -16.37 -3.49
CA SER A 541 30.40 -16.21 -4.93
C SER A 541 30.87 -14.78 -5.19
N PRO A 542 32.17 -14.58 -5.48
CA PRO A 542 32.72 -13.29 -5.83
C PRO A 542 31.99 -12.63 -7.01
N GLU A 543 31.59 -13.42 -8.00
CA GLU A 543 30.90 -12.96 -9.21
C GLU A 543 29.52 -12.39 -8.88
N ARG A 544 28.70 -13.16 -8.14
CA ARG A 544 27.38 -12.69 -7.68
C ARG A 544 27.51 -11.48 -6.75
N PHE A 545 28.59 -11.41 -5.96
CA PHE A 545 28.85 -10.25 -5.09
C PHE A 545 29.17 -9.00 -5.91
N ASP A 546 30.04 -9.11 -6.92
CA ASP A 546 30.39 -7.99 -7.80
C ASP A 546 29.16 -7.47 -8.55
N GLU A 547 28.29 -8.35 -9.05
CA GLU A 547 27.01 -7.98 -9.67
C GLU A 547 26.09 -7.24 -8.68
N ALA A 548 25.95 -7.77 -7.45
CA ALA A 548 25.13 -7.15 -6.41
C ALA A 548 25.67 -5.76 -6.00
N ARG A 549 26.99 -5.63 -5.82
CA ARG A 549 27.67 -4.35 -5.52
C ARG A 549 27.45 -3.37 -6.66
N GLN A 550 27.65 -3.78 -7.91
CA GLN A 550 27.47 -2.92 -9.08
C GLN A 550 26.01 -2.48 -9.24
N SER A 551 25.05 -3.38 -8.99
CA SER A 551 23.62 -3.05 -8.94
C SER A 551 23.30 -1.97 -7.90
N ARG A 552 23.92 -2.02 -6.70
CA ARG A 552 23.76 -0.97 -5.68
C ARG A 552 24.40 0.35 -6.10
N ILE A 553 25.61 0.32 -6.67
CA ILE A 553 26.28 1.52 -7.21
C ILE A 553 25.42 2.18 -8.28
N ASN A 554 24.92 1.40 -9.25
CA ASN A 554 24.04 1.89 -10.31
C ASN A 554 22.72 2.44 -9.75
N ARG A 555 22.19 1.84 -8.68
CA ARG A 555 21.02 2.38 -7.98
C ARG A 555 21.31 3.76 -7.38
N TYR A 556 22.46 3.99 -6.76
CA TYR A 556 22.84 5.32 -6.27
C TYR A 556 23.00 6.35 -7.38
N ARG A 557 23.62 5.95 -8.51
CA ARG A 557 23.78 6.80 -9.70
C ARG A 557 22.44 7.25 -10.28
N THR A 558 21.44 6.36 -10.29
CA THR A 558 20.15 6.61 -10.97
C THR A 558 19.02 7.08 -10.04
N ALA A 559 19.06 6.75 -8.74
CA ALA A 559 17.99 7.06 -7.79
C ALA A 559 18.13 8.47 -7.19
N LYS A 560 17.94 9.50 -8.02
CA LYS A 560 17.77 10.88 -7.55
C LYS A 560 16.50 10.98 -6.69
N ILE A 561 16.61 11.65 -5.53
CA ILE A 561 15.43 12.03 -4.75
C ILE A 561 14.83 13.28 -5.41
N GLY A 562 13.60 13.14 -5.93
CA GLY A 562 12.86 14.24 -6.54
C GLY A 562 12.11 15.11 -5.53
N PHE A 563 11.57 16.23 -6.00
CA PHE A 563 10.87 17.22 -5.17
C PHE A 563 9.68 16.64 -4.39
N ARG A 564 8.95 15.66 -4.92
CA ARG A 564 7.87 14.95 -4.20
C ARG A 564 8.35 14.11 -3.02
N ALA A 565 9.59 13.62 -3.06
CA ALA A 565 10.13 12.68 -2.07
C ALA A 565 11.09 13.32 -1.07
N VAL A 566 11.60 14.54 -1.35
CA VAL A 566 12.68 15.15 -0.56
C VAL A 566 12.29 15.40 0.88
N ILE A 567 11.09 15.92 1.15
CA ILE A 567 10.62 16.16 2.52
C ILE A 567 10.54 14.83 3.28
N GLY A 568 9.93 13.80 2.70
CA GLY A 568 9.84 12.48 3.31
C GLY A 568 11.22 11.86 3.61
N ALA A 569 12.18 12.03 2.70
CA ALA A 569 13.56 11.58 2.89
C ALA A 569 14.25 12.32 4.05
N VAL A 570 14.16 13.65 4.08
CA VAL A 570 14.72 14.48 5.17
C VAL A 570 14.12 14.09 6.51
N ARG A 571 12.78 13.98 6.59
CA ARG A 571 12.07 13.53 7.80
C ARG A 571 12.51 12.14 8.25
N SER A 572 12.76 11.22 7.31
CA SER A 572 13.27 9.88 7.65
C SER A 572 14.67 9.93 8.26
N TRP A 573 15.55 10.81 7.77
CA TRP A 573 16.90 10.97 8.31
C TRP A 573 16.91 11.65 9.67
N GLU A 574 16.05 12.66 9.87
CA GLU A 574 15.85 13.30 11.17
C GLU A 574 15.37 12.28 12.22
N ARG A 575 14.41 11.41 11.88
CA ARG A 575 13.91 10.36 12.77
C ARG A 575 14.95 9.30 13.14
N LEU A 576 15.91 9.06 12.25
CA LEU A 576 17.05 8.18 12.49
C LEU A 576 18.21 8.91 13.19
N GLU A 577 18.14 10.24 13.29
CA GLU A 577 19.20 11.12 13.80
C GLU A 577 20.52 10.96 13.05
N VAL A 578 20.45 10.87 11.72
CA VAL A 578 21.62 10.78 10.83
C VAL A 578 21.83 12.08 10.05
N PRO A 579 23.04 12.34 9.53
CA PRO A 579 23.29 13.53 8.70
C PRO A 579 22.33 13.62 7.51
N ILE A 580 22.05 14.85 7.06
CA ILE A 580 21.26 15.07 5.86
C ILE A 580 21.97 14.43 4.66
N ASP A 581 21.21 13.60 3.97
CA ASP A 581 21.62 12.72 2.89
C ASP A 581 22.80 11.78 3.21
N PRO A 582 22.59 10.75 4.04
CA PRO A 582 23.61 9.75 4.33
C PRO A 582 23.96 8.88 3.10
N ARG A 583 23.22 9.01 1.98
CA ARG A 583 23.46 8.24 0.75
C ARG A 583 24.84 8.53 0.17
N LYS A 584 25.39 9.72 0.37
CA LYS A 584 26.75 10.05 -0.09
C LYS A 584 27.79 9.14 0.58
N ILE A 585 27.76 9.08 1.90
CA ILE A 585 28.69 8.25 2.68
C ILE A 585 28.46 6.76 2.37
N ARG A 586 27.20 6.33 2.28
CA ARG A 586 26.86 4.94 1.93
C ARG A 586 27.37 4.57 0.53
N TYR A 587 27.22 5.45 -0.46
CA TYR A 587 27.71 5.25 -1.82
C TYR A 587 29.23 5.11 -1.87
N GLU A 588 29.95 6.01 -1.20
CA GLU A 588 31.42 5.96 -1.11
C GLU A 588 31.89 4.67 -0.42
N SER A 589 31.23 4.28 0.68
CA SER A 589 31.52 3.04 1.41
C SER A 589 31.28 1.79 0.55
N ILE A 590 30.15 1.70 -0.15
CA ILE A 590 29.85 0.56 -1.02
C ILE A 590 30.83 0.48 -2.20
N ARG A 591 31.21 1.60 -2.81
CA ARG A 591 32.20 1.62 -3.90
C ARG A 591 33.57 1.11 -3.48
N ALA A 592 33.99 1.43 -2.26
CA ALA A 592 35.27 1.01 -1.71
C ALA A 592 35.22 -0.39 -1.06
N SER A 593 34.04 -1.00 -0.94
CA SER A 593 33.85 -2.26 -0.24
C SER A 593 34.18 -3.49 -1.07
N ASN A 594 34.42 -4.60 -0.37
CA ASN A 594 34.61 -5.94 -0.91
C ASN A 594 33.67 -6.93 -0.21
N MET A 595 33.75 -8.21 -0.58
CA MET A 595 32.89 -9.26 -0.05
C MET A 595 33.02 -9.41 1.47
N ASP A 596 34.20 -9.14 2.04
CA ASP A 596 34.47 -9.27 3.47
C ASP A 596 33.54 -8.41 4.33
N LEU A 597 33.21 -7.19 3.89
CA LEU A 597 32.28 -6.32 4.62
C LEU A 597 30.91 -6.99 4.82
N MET A 598 30.43 -7.66 3.78
CA MET A 598 29.14 -8.34 3.77
C MET A 598 29.18 -9.66 4.54
N LEU A 599 30.26 -10.43 4.43
CA LEU A 599 30.46 -11.66 5.20
C LEU A 599 30.64 -11.40 6.71
N GLN A 600 31.38 -10.36 7.08
CA GLN A 600 31.51 -9.95 8.49
C GLN A 600 30.16 -9.55 9.08
N PHE A 601 29.35 -8.81 8.31
CA PHE A 601 28.00 -8.46 8.72
C PHE A 601 27.12 -9.71 8.90
N HIS A 602 27.12 -10.63 7.92
CA HIS A 602 26.37 -11.89 8.02
C HIS A 602 26.75 -12.69 9.27
N LYS A 603 28.05 -12.88 9.49
CA LYS A 603 28.57 -13.62 10.66
C LYS A 603 28.21 -12.96 11.99
N ALA A 604 28.22 -11.62 12.05
CA ALA A 604 27.99 -10.89 13.30
C ALA A 604 26.50 -10.68 13.63
N HIS A 605 25.63 -10.57 12.62
CA HIS A 605 24.26 -10.08 12.79
C HIS A 605 23.16 -10.99 12.21
N VAL A 606 23.52 -12.06 11.49
CA VAL A 606 22.54 -12.94 10.82
C VAL A 606 22.73 -14.40 11.22
N GLN A 607 23.97 -14.90 11.16
CA GLN A 607 24.27 -16.31 11.38
C GLN A 607 23.92 -16.78 12.80
N GLY A 608 23.27 -17.94 12.91
CA GLY A 608 23.15 -18.69 14.16
C GLY A 608 22.11 -18.19 15.16
N HIS A 609 21.31 -17.18 14.81
CA HIS A 609 20.23 -16.70 15.66
C HIS A 609 19.11 -17.73 15.81
N PRO A 610 18.58 -18.02 17.01
CA PRO A 610 17.33 -18.78 17.14
C PRO A 610 16.21 -18.13 16.33
N LYS A 611 15.46 -18.93 15.56
CA LYS A 611 14.44 -18.40 14.64
C LYS A 611 13.03 -18.55 15.20
N LEU A 612 12.20 -17.56 14.88
CA LEU A 612 10.77 -17.58 15.01
C LEU A 612 10.16 -17.97 13.67
N ILE A 613 9.53 -19.13 13.59
CA ILE A 613 8.95 -19.66 12.36
C ILE A 613 7.43 -19.64 12.50
N SER A 614 6.72 -19.08 11.51
CA SER A 614 5.27 -19.12 11.43
C SER A 614 4.84 -19.89 10.19
N ILE A 615 4.00 -20.90 10.35
CA ILE A 615 3.51 -21.74 9.26
C ILE A 615 1.99 -21.73 9.25
N VAL A 616 1.39 -21.35 8.12
CA VAL A 616 -0.03 -21.59 7.83
C VAL A 616 -0.11 -22.61 6.70
N GLY A 617 -0.70 -23.78 6.95
CA GLY A 617 -0.85 -24.81 5.93
C GLY A 617 -1.54 -26.08 6.41
N ASP A 618 -1.66 -27.04 5.50
CA ASP A 618 -2.42 -28.28 5.70
C ASP A 618 -1.58 -29.32 6.44
N ARG A 619 -1.88 -29.55 7.72
CA ARG A 619 -1.16 -30.49 8.58
C ARG A 619 -1.14 -31.91 8.01
N ASN A 620 -2.19 -32.32 7.31
CA ASN A 620 -2.33 -33.69 6.80
C ASN A 620 -1.43 -33.96 5.59
N LYS A 621 -0.86 -32.91 5.00
CA LYS A 621 0.05 -32.99 3.87
C LYS A 621 1.50 -32.76 4.27
N MET A 622 1.84 -32.61 5.55
CA MET A 622 3.19 -32.27 6.02
C MET A 622 3.82 -33.37 6.88
N GLU A 623 5.13 -33.56 6.73
CA GLU A 623 5.93 -34.38 7.65
C GLU A 623 6.24 -33.60 8.94
N MET A 624 5.30 -33.63 9.89
CA MET A 624 5.42 -32.86 11.15
C MET A 624 6.63 -33.26 12.01
N GLU A 625 7.06 -34.52 11.95
CA GLU A 625 8.26 -34.99 12.67
C GLU A 625 9.53 -34.31 12.16
N ARG A 626 9.61 -34.05 10.86
CA ARG A 626 10.73 -33.34 10.23
C ARG A 626 10.76 -31.88 10.65
N LEU A 627 9.61 -31.22 10.75
CA LEU A 627 9.51 -29.87 11.33
C LEU A 627 9.91 -29.84 12.81
N ALA A 628 9.49 -30.85 13.59
CA ALA A 628 9.86 -30.95 15.00
C ALA A 628 11.37 -31.14 15.24
N ALA A 629 12.10 -31.65 14.23
CA ALA A 629 13.56 -31.71 14.27
C ALA A 629 14.22 -30.34 14.05
N VAL A 630 13.55 -29.40 13.37
CA VAL A 630 14.03 -28.02 13.14
C VAL A 630 13.82 -27.14 14.38
N GLY A 631 12.68 -27.27 15.05
CA GLY A 631 12.33 -26.46 16.20
C GLY A 631 11.09 -26.95 16.94
N GLN A 632 10.82 -26.39 18.11
CA GLN A 632 9.64 -26.75 18.88
C GLN A 632 8.37 -26.32 18.13
N VAL A 633 7.52 -27.27 17.75
CA VAL A 633 6.23 -27.00 17.09
C VAL A 633 5.16 -26.74 18.14
N ILE A 634 4.48 -25.60 18.01
CA ILE A 634 3.36 -25.18 18.86
C ILE A 634 2.18 -24.93 17.92
N GLU A 635 1.09 -25.69 18.12
CA GLU A 635 -0.14 -25.49 17.36
C GLU A 635 -0.90 -24.28 17.91
N ILE A 636 -1.39 -23.42 17.01
CA ILE A 636 -2.04 -22.15 17.32
C ILE A 636 -3.45 -22.13 16.70
N GLY A 637 -4.43 -21.73 17.50
CA GLY A 637 -5.82 -21.50 17.11
C GLY A 637 -6.12 -20.05 16.73
N LEU A 638 -7.38 -19.76 16.38
CA LEU A 638 -7.81 -18.40 16.05
C LEU A 638 -7.80 -17.49 17.29
N ASP A 639 -8.28 -18.00 18.43
CA ASP A 639 -8.44 -17.25 19.68
C ASP A 639 -7.09 -16.84 20.29
N ASP A 640 -6.00 -17.49 19.89
CA ASP A 640 -4.63 -17.14 20.31
C ASP A 640 -4.10 -15.88 19.60
N ILE A 641 -4.58 -15.60 18.38
CA ILE A 641 -3.97 -14.59 17.48
C ILE A 641 -4.92 -13.47 17.06
N PHE A 642 -6.22 -13.62 17.30
CA PHE A 642 -7.24 -12.61 17.09
C PHE A 642 -7.91 -12.27 18.41
N ILE A 643 -8.15 -10.97 18.63
CA ILE A 643 -9.03 -10.58 19.73
C ILE A 643 -10.48 -10.92 19.39
N ASP A 644 -11.23 -11.31 20.42
CA ASP A 644 -12.67 -11.51 20.35
C ASP A 644 -13.44 -10.23 20.12
#